data_AF-A0A367GPR7-F1
#
_entry.id   AF-A0A367GPR7-F1
#
_cell.length_a   1.000
_cell.length_b   1.000
_cell.length_c   1.000
_cell.angle_alpha   90.00
_cell.angle_beta   90.00
_cell.angle_gamma   90.00
#
_symmetry.space_group_name_H-M   'P 1'
#
loop_
_entity.id
_entity.type
_entity.pdbx_description
1 polymer ?
#
loop_
_entity_poly.entity_id
_entity_poly.type
_entity_poly.pdbx_seq_one_letter_code
_entity_poly.pdbx_strand_id
1 'polypeptide(L)'
;MKIKSLILLITVGAILQSCKRTDNLSPSQPLTDAMGSSSGLTLNTVGSHNFYQFINKTGSWAEVANESVSIGGTYKLSDYNGTSFQKWKITRVSDRDYTISNLGNGLYAQSYNHNGTRVIVQNNRTSGDEQLWRISHISGKNYKVVNAADGLAITGNGTGMVQLKPYIAAASQMWGFNQLPPSDTIKAGSFKLANILQNNMVIQRDKPFKVWGTASPNALVSVKASWNGSVLSTRSDGGGKWQVAIPAVAANTTPQTLVASVTGQPAVTLSNILIGDVWVCSGQSNMVMRMDREGTGFWSYKGVENYEAELAAAQYPQMRFLTVADAQNPEAPNADIPASGEWKVVNPANTKRLSAVAYYFGRRVHTAIKVPIGLVVAAFGGTDCEEWTSKEIINNDPMLKNYYASNPRIARFYNAMLYPLKDMAIKGFVWYQGENNVGNEPKSNYTALNIAMVKNWRSIFADNTLPFYYTQLSAYNQGGNDYVPIARFREAQVSIMDFDPGRMGMAVTVDAGQWLDIHSTIKKPVGDRLAFNALHKTYGLTQVKYRGPNSPTLAQTDNAVTLTFKDAKGLKAKKGGTKNTGDFYVAEANKIFVKATANIIDGKVVITKPKPNRDIVSVRYTWYDFPTDNTFQNSDGLPMEPFRLDAW
;
A
#
# COMPACT_ATOMS: atom_id res chain seq x y z
N MET A 1 -33.50 -74.41 -22.57
CA MET A 1 -34.75 -74.72 -21.84
C MET A 1 -34.89 -73.76 -20.64
N LYS A 2 -35.93 -73.85 -19.79
CA LYS A 2 -36.31 -72.83 -18.80
C LYS A 2 -36.06 -73.30 -17.34
N ILE A 3 -35.89 -72.33 -16.43
CA ILE A 3 -36.36 -72.32 -15.00
C ILE A 3 -35.55 -73.09 -13.91
N LYS A 4 -35.00 -72.30 -12.95
CA LYS A 4 -34.96 -72.43 -11.45
C LYS A 4 -34.37 -73.72 -10.80
N SER A 5 -34.03 -73.83 -9.49
CA SER A 5 -34.16 -72.96 -8.29
C SER A 5 -33.18 -73.36 -7.14
N LEU A 6 -33.31 -72.70 -5.96
CA LEU A 6 -32.71 -72.99 -4.62
C LEU A 6 -31.19 -72.66 -4.41
N ILE A 7 -30.65 -72.07 -3.31
CA ILE A 7 -31.06 -71.77 -1.89
C ILE A 7 -30.86 -72.99 -0.94
N LEU A 8 -30.15 -73.00 0.22
CA LEU A 8 -30.05 -72.06 1.38
C LEU A 8 -28.77 -72.27 2.30
N LEU A 9 -28.32 -71.23 3.02
CA LEU A 9 -27.68 -71.12 4.39
C LEU A 9 -26.42 -71.87 4.96
N ILE A 10 -25.51 -71.04 5.54
CA ILE A 10 -24.89 -71.01 6.91
C ILE A 10 -23.78 -72.00 7.42
N THR A 11 -22.53 -71.50 7.38
CA THR A 11 -21.55 -71.13 8.46
C THR A 11 -21.10 -72.01 9.67
N VAL A 12 -19.80 -71.83 10.00
CA VAL A 12 -19.05 -71.97 11.29
C VAL A 12 -18.33 -73.30 11.61
N GLY A 13 -17.02 -73.17 11.89
CA GLY A 13 -16.17 -74.10 12.64
C GLY A 13 -14.74 -73.56 12.77
N ALA A 14 -14.24 -73.31 14.00
CA ALA A 14 -12.91 -72.71 14.22
C ALA A 14 -12.29 -73.06 15.60
N ILE A 15 -10.99 -73.38 15.61
CA ILE A 15 -10.11 -73.67 16.78
C ILE A 15 -8.72 -73.13 16.35
N LEU A 16 -8.08 -72.10 16.93
CA LEU A 16 -7.39 -71.99 18.24
C LEU A 16 -6.21 -72.99 18.39
N GLN A 17 -5.07 -72.77 19.05
CA GLN A 17 -4.26 -71.63 19.54
C GLN A 17 -2.85 -72.22 19.89
N SER A 18 -1.70 -71.54 20.00
CA SER A 18 -1.19 -70.18 19.71
C SER A 18 0.38 -70.29 19.67
N CYS A 19 1.31 -69.33 19.86
CA CYS A 19 1.33 -67.93 20.32
C CYS A 19 2.68 -67.23 19.97
N LYS A 20 2.72 -65.89 19.98
CA LYS A 20 3.83 -64.96 20.39
C LYS A 20 5.26 -65.14 19.81
N ARG A 21 5.77 -64.21 18.97
CA ARG A 21 6.29 -62.81 19.25
C ARG A 21 7.79 -62.80 19.65
N THR A 22 8.65 -61.85 19.26
CA THR A 22 8.55 -60.60 18.44
C THR A 22 9.57 -60.65 17.25
N ASP A 23 9.75 -59.70 16.33
CA ASP A 23 9.42 -58.26 16.25
C ASP A 23 8.98 -57.78 14.84
N ASN A 24 8.73 -56.48 14.69
CA ASN A 24 7.90 -55.90 13.62
C ASN A 24 8.66 -55.37 12.39
N LEU A 25 8.12 -55.61 11.19
CA LEU A 25 7.55 -54.56 10.31
C LEU A 25 6.74 -55.20 9.16
N SER A 26 5.67 -54.53 8.71
CA SER A 26 4.64 -55.09 7.80
C SER A 26 4.90 -54.70 6.32
N PRO A 27 4.60 -55.54 5.32
CA PRO A 27 5.02 -55.30 3.93
C PRO A 27 4.17 -54.26 3.21
N SER A 28 4.81 -53.37 2.45
CA SER A 28 4.13 -52.51 1.48
C SER A 28 3.65 -53.33 0.28
N GLN A 29 2.36 -53.21 -0.03
CA GLN A 29 1.71 -53.80 -1.20
C GLN A 29 2.25 -53.22 -2.52
N PRO A 30 2.00 -53.87 -3.67
CA PRO A 30 2.43 -53.37 -4.98
C PRO A 30 1.89 -51.97 -5.28
N LEU A 31 2.62 -51.19 -6.08
CA LEU A 31 2.13 -49.93 -6.64
C LEU A 31 0.92 -50.21 -7.55
N THR A 32 -0.27 -49.87 -7.08
CA THR A 32 -1.54 -50.09 -7.77
C THR A 32 -1.82 -49.06 -8.86
N ASP A 33 -2.71 -49.40 -9.79
CA ASP A 33 -3.05 -48.59 -10.96
C ASP A 33 -3.54 -47.17 -10.63
N ALA A 34 -2.67 -46.18 -10.87
CA ALA A 34 -2.98 -44.75 -10.82
C ALA A 34 -3.15 -44.12 -12.23
N MET A 35 -3.46 -44.92 -13.26
CA MET A 35 -3.84 -44.43 -14.60
C MET A 35 -5.36 -44.39 -14.78
N GLY A 36 -6.05 -43.68 -13.89
CA GLY A 36 -7.50 -43.52 -13.91
C GLY A 36 -8.02 -42.86 -15.19
N SER A 37 -8.82 -43.61 -15.95
CA SER A 37 -9.77 -43.11 -16.97
C SER A 37 -9.34 -41.93 -17.84
N SER A 38 -8.50 -42.18 -18.85
CA SER A 38 -8.51 -41.40 -20.09
C SER A 38 -9.03 -42.27 -21.24
N SER A 39 -10.10 -41.83 -21.91
CA SER A 39 -10.59 -42.44 -23.14
C SER A 39 -9.54 -42.30 -24.25
N GLY A 40 -9.60 -43.19 -25.26
CA GLY A 40 -8.86 -42.98 -26.50
C GLY A 40 -9.20 -41.61 -27.12
N LEU A 41 -8.24 -40.99 -27.81
CA LEU A 41 -8.32 -39.59 -28.25
C LEU A 41 -9.49 -39.30 -29.20
N THR A 42 -10.64 -38.92 -28.62
CA THR A 42 -11.65 -38.11 -29.27
C THR A 42 -11.11 -36.69 -29.38
N LEU A 43 -10.41 -36.40 -30.48
CA LEU A 43 -9.91 -35.06 -30.82
C LEU A 43 -11.07 -34.17 -31.26
N ASN A 44 -11.80 -33.67 -30.26
CA ASN A 44 -12.98 -32.82 -30.42
C ASN A 44 -12.68 -31.56 -31.25
N THR A 45 -13.73 -31.05 -31.88
CA THR A 45 -13.71 -29.83 -32.69
C THR A 45 -13.38 -28.57 -31.87
N VAL A 46 -13.00 -27.51 -32.58
CA VAL A 46 -12.53 -26.23 -32.02
C VAL A 46 -13.51 -25.67 -30.99
N GLY A 47 -13.11 -25.64 -29.71
CA GLY A 47 -13.87 -25.03 -28.62
C GLY A 47 -13.65 -25.69 -27.25
N SER A 48 -13.58 -27.03 -27.19
CA SER A 48 -13.37 -27.74 -25.92
C SER A 48 -11.94 -27.55 -25.39
N HIS A 49 -11.81 -27.13 -24.13
CA HIS A 49 -10.54 -26.78 -23.48
C HIS A 49 -9.81 -28.00 -22.90
N ASN A 50 -9.61 -29.03 -23.73
CA ASN A 50 -8.89 -30.23 -23.34
C ASN A 50 -7.39 -29.94 -23.28
N PHE A 51 -6.83 -29.99 -22.07
CA PHE A 51 -5.38 -30.02 -21.86
C PHE A 51 -4.93 -31.48 -21.70
N TYR A 52 -3.71 -31.75 -22.16
CA TYR A 52 -3.11 -33.07 -22.24
C TYR A 52 -1.71 -33.09 -21.63
N GLN A 53 -1.33 -34.25 -21.12
CA GLN A 53 0.04 -34.60 -20.78
C GLN A 53 0.66 -35.37 -21.95
N PHE A 54 1.87 -35.01 -22.39
CA PHE A 54 2.58 -35.69 -23.48
C PHE A 54 3.70 -36.56 -22.90
N ILE A 55 3.54 -37.89 -22.98
CA ILE A 55 4.53 -38.88 -22.52
C ILE A 55 5.05 -39.69 -23.71
N ASN A 56 6.35 -39.90 -23.83
CA ASN A 56 6.90 -40.80 -24.85
C ASN A 56 6.91 -42.26 -24.35
N LYS A 57 7.11 -43.23 -25.25
CA LYS A 57 7.14 -44.65 -24.87
C LYS A 57 8.37 -45.05 -24.03
N THR A 58 9.33 -44.15 -23.79
CA THR A 58 10.42 -44.36 -22.81
C THR A 58 10.08 -43.82 -21.41
N GLY A 59 8.84 -43.39 -21.17
CA GLY A 59 8.35 -42.94 -19.87
C GLY A 59 8.58 -41.45 -19.56
N SER A 60 9.27 -40.73 -20.43
CA SER A 60 9.65 -39.33 -20.23
C SER A 60 8.59 -38.37 -20.80
N TRP A 61 8.48 -37.20 -20.18
CA TRP A 61 7.43 -36.21 -20.44
C TRP A 61 7.97 -34.99 -21.17
N ALA A 62 7.23 -34.50 -22.16
CA ALA A 62 7.60 -33.26 -22.85
C ALA A 62 7.43 -32.06 -21.92
N GLU A 63 8.49 -31.25 -21.80
CA GLU A 63 8.57 -30.00 -21.05
C GLU A 63 9.17 -28.91 -21.96
N VAL A 64 8.76 -27.65 -21.78
CA VAL A 64 9.56 -26.52 -22.28
C VAL A 64 10.84 -26.44 -21.47
N ALA A 65 12.00 -26.43 -22.13
CA ALA A 65 13.29 -26.51 -21.45
C ALA A 65 13.49 -25.39 -20.43
N ASN A 66 13.62 -25.80 -19.16
CA ASN A 66 14.00 -24.96 -18.02
C ASN A 66 12.99 -23.83 -17.77
N GLU A 67 11.70 -24.14 -17.91
CA GLU A 67 10.58 -23.21 -17.68
C GLU A 67 10.67 -21.92 -18.53
N SER A 68 11.36 -21.98 -19.67
CA SER A 68 11.60 -20.81 -20.52
C SER A 68 10.30 -20.18 -21.00
N VAL A 69 10.20 -18.86 -20.86
CA VAL A 69 9.08 -18.06 -21.39
C VAL A 69 9.44 -17.34 -22.69
N SER A 70 10.68 -17.52 -23.17
CA SER A 70 11.23 -16.81 -24.33
C SER A 70 10.91 -17.52 -25.64
N ILE A 71 10.61 -16.72 -26.66
CA ILE A 71 10.58 -17.11 -28.08
C ILE A 71 11.92 -17.76 -28.45
N GLY A 72 11.89 -18.85 -29.21
CA GLY A 72 13.05 -19.68 -29.54
C GLY A 72 13.47 -20.69 -28.47
N GLY A 73 12.83 -20.71 -27.29
CA GLY A 73 13.10 -21.71 -26.25
C GLY A 73 12.84 -23.13 -26.73
N THR A 74 13.74 -24.08 -26.44
CA THR A 74 13.65 -25.46 -26.91
C THR A 74 12.72 -26.33 -26.05
N TYR A 75 12.29 -27.46 -26.60
CA TYR A 75 11.56 -28.49 -25.87
C TYR A 75 12.55 -29.55 -25.39
N LYS A 76 12.34 -30.10 -24.19
CA LYS A 76 13.09 -31.24 -23.66
C LYS A 76 12.13 -32.33 -23.18
N LEU A 77 12.71 -33.48 -22.86
CA LEU A 77 12.09 -34.53 -22.07
C LEU A 77 12.54 -34.44 -20.60
N SER A 78 11.68 -34.91 -19.71
CA SER A 78 11.85 -34.77 -18.25
C SER A 78 11.06 -35.87 -17.50
N ASP A 79 11.34 -36.03 -16.21
CA ASP A 79 10.47 -36.81 -15.31
C ASP A 79 9.25 -35.98 -14.89
N TYR A 80 8.13 -36.62 -14.59
CA TYR A 80 6.89 -35.90 -14.26
C TYR A 80 7.01 -35.12 -12.94
N ASN A 81 6.78 -33.81 -13.00
CA ASN A 81 6.79 -32.89 -11.86
C ASN A 81 5.50 -32.06 -11.72
N GLY A 82 4.53 -32.23 -12.62
CA GLY A 82 3.21 -31.58 -12.53
C GLY A 82 3.16 -30.12 -12.96
N THR A 83 4.29 -29.52 -13.37
CA THR A 83 4.37 -28.13 -13.82
C THR A 83 3.43 -27.85 -15.01
N SER A 84 3.00 -26.60 -15.15
CA SER A 84 2.27 -26.13 -16.33
C SER A 84 3.07 -26.27 -17.63
N PHE A 85 4.41 -26.35 -17.55
CA PHE A 85 5.29 -26.62 -18.67
C PHE A 85 5.25 -28.06 -19.19
N GLN A 86 4.73 -29.02 -18.41
CA GLN A 86 4.45 -30.39 -18.86
C GLN A 86 2.99 -30.59 -19.32
N LYS A 87 2.19 -29.52 -19.35
CA LYS A 87 0.77 -29.52 -19.73
C LYS A 87 0.58 -28.79 -21.07
N TRP A 88 -0.20 -29.40 -21.97
CA TRP A 88 -0.22 -29.05 -23.40
C TRP A 88 -1.63 -28.92 -23.93
N LYS A 89 -1.91 -27.93 -24.78
CA LYS A 89 -3.19 -27.82 -25.51
C LYS A 89 -3.01 -28.27 -26.95
N ILE A 90 -3.80 -29.26 -27.35
CA ILE A 90 -3.90 -29.71 -28.75
C ILE A 90 -5.15 -29.07 -29.34
N THR A 91 -5.03 -28.31 -30.43
CA THR A 91 -6.17 -27.67 -31.12
C THR A 91 -6.19 -28.08 -32.58
N ARG A 92 -7.26 -28.75 -33.03
CA ARG A 92 -7.46 -29.11 -34.44
C ARG A 92 -7.58 -27.85 -35.30
N VAL A 93 -6.90 -27.83 -36.45
CA VAL A 93 -6.89 -26.69 -37.40
C VAL A 93 -7.53 -27.10 -38.72
N SER A 94 -7.18 -28.28 -39.23
CA SER A 94 -7.73 -28.85 -40.47
C SER A 94 -8.28 -30.26 -40.20
N ASP A 95 -8.63 -30.99 -41.27
CA ASP A 95 -8.97 -32.40 -41.12
C ASP A 95 -7.83 -33.26 -40.55
N ARG A 96 -6.58 -32.90 -40.78
CA ARG A 96 -5.39 -33.70 -40.45
C ARG A 96 -4.36 -32.99 -39.57
N ASP A 97 -4.41 -31.66 -39.50
CA ASP A 97 -3.39 -30.81 -38.90
C ASP A 97 -3.89 -30.14 -37.61
N TYR A 98 -2.99 -30.06 -36.62
CA TYR A 98 -3.24 -29.58 -35.27
C TYR A 98 -2.16 -28.56 -34.88
N THR A 99 -2.51 -27.58 -34.06
CA THR A 99 -1.53 -26.79 -33.31
C THR A 99 -1.34 -27.38 -31.92
N ILE A 100 -0.10 -27.32 -31.42
CA ILE A 100 0.27 -27.73 -30.06
C ILE A 100 0.83 -26.49 -29.37
N SER A 101 0.27 -26.11 -28.22
CA SER A 101 0.78 -24.99 -27.41
C SER A 101 0.95 -25.38 -25.94
N ASN A 102 1.90 -24.74 -25.26
CA ASN A 102 2.23 -25.04 -23.87
C ASN A 102 1.34 -24.25 -22.89
N LEU A 103 0.94 -24.86 -21.76
CA LEU A 103 0.13 -24.17 -20.74
C LEU A 103 0.96 -23.22 -19.86
N GLY A 104 2.26 -23.45 -19.68
CA GLY A 104 3.14 -22.65 -18.82
C GLY A 104 3.53 -21.27 -19.37
N ASN A 105 3.37 -21.05 -20.68
CA ASN A 105 3.62 -19.76 -21.34
C ASN A 105 2.65 -19.40 -22.49
N GLY A 106 1.90 -20.34 -23.07
CA GLY A 106 0.97 -20.11 -24.19
C GLY A 106 1.59 -20.11 -25.59
N LEU A 107 2.90 -20.36 -25.71
CA LEU A 107 3.62 -20.38 -26.99
C LEU A 107 3.41 -21.71 -27.74
N TYR A 108 3.62 -21.67 -29.06
CA TYR A 108 3.29 -22.75 -29.99
C TYR A 108 4.54 -23.57 -30.37
N ALA A 109 4.38 -24.89 -30.44
CA ALA A 109 5.43 -25.82 -30.86
C ALA A 109 5.74 -25.63 -32.34
N GLN A 110 7.01 -25.38 -32.66
CA GLN A 110 7.48 -25.09 -34.01
C GLN A 110 8.68 -25.96 -34.39
N SER A 111 8.67 -26.52 -35.61
CA SER A 111 9.88 -27.11 -36.19
C SER A 111 10.92 -26.02 -36.52
N TYR A 112 12.14 -26.22 -36.07
CA TYR A 112 13.25 -25.30 -36.30
C TYR A 112 14.54 -26.06 -36.63
N ASN A 113 15.37 -25.50 -37.51
CA ASN A 113 16.68 -26.05 -37.86
C ASN A 113 17.77 -25.35 -37.04
N HIS A 114 18.32 -26.04 -36.04
CA HIS A 114 19.43 -25.56 -35.23
C HIS A 114 20.70 -26.30 -35.64
N ASN A 115 21.61 -25.60 -36.34
CA ASN A 115 22.92 -26.10 -36.77
C ASN A 115 22.86 -27.48 -37.48
N GLY A 116 21.91 -27.64 -38.40
CA GLY A 116 21.68 -28.89 -39.15
C GLY A 116 20.82 -29.93 -38.44
N THR A 117 20.50 -29.74 -37.16
CA THR A 117 19.60 -30.62 -36.40
C THR A 117 18.20 -30.00 -36.34
N ARG A 118 17.19 -30.75 -36.78
CA ARG A 118 15.78 -30.35 -36.60
C ARG A 118 15.33 -30.63 -35.16
N VAL A 119 14.79 -29.59 -34.52
CA VAL A 119 14.37 -29.57 -33.11
C VAL A 119 13.02 -28.87 -32.98
N ILE A 120 12.38 -29.00 -31.81
CA ILE A 120 11.19 -28.21 -31.48
C ILE A 120 11.59 -27.00 -30.64
N VAL A 121 11.15 -25.82 -31.09
CA VAL A 121 11.20 -24.56 -30.33
C VAL A 121 9.79 -24.01 -30.08
N GLN A 122 9.66 -23.06 -29.16
CA GLN A 122 8.43 -22.34 -28.90
C GLN A 122 8.46 -20.93 -29.51
N ASN A 123 7.39 -20.56 -30.22
CA ASN A 123 7.26 -19.22 -30.82
C ASN A 123 5.84 -18.67 -30.65
N ASN A 124 5.66 -17.38 -30.98
CA ASN A 124 4.33 -16.80 -31.20
C ASN A 124 3.60 -17.56 -32.32
N ARG A 125 2.27 -17.61 -32.27
CA ARG A 125 1.46 -18.30 -33.28
C ARG A 125 1.69 -17.71 -34.68
N THR A 126 2.07 -18.55 -35.63
CA THR A 126 2.11 -18.24 -37.07
C THR A 126 0.92 -18.90 -37.79
N SER A 127 0.82 -18.66 -39.10
CA SER A 127 -0.04 -19.41 -40.03
C SER A 127 0.76 -20.41 -40.88
N GLY A 128 2.02 -20.68 -40.53
CA GLY A 128 2.93 -21.51 -41.31
C GLY A 128 2.92 -22.97 -40.89
N ASP A 129 3.21 -23.85 -41.84
CA ASP A 129 3.22 -25.31 -41.67
C ASP A 129 4.22 -25.76 -40.59
N GLU A 130 5.23 -24.94 -40.27
CA GLU A 130 6.20 -25.23 -39.22
C GLU A 130 5.57 -25.34 -37.82
N GLN A 131 4.38 -24.79 -37.59
CA GLN A 131 3.59 -24.92 -36.36
C GLN A 131 2.41 -25.90 -36.46
N LEU A 132 2.24 -26.56 -37.61
CA LEU A 132 1.20 -27.55 -37.83
C LEU A 132 1.75 -28.96 -37.63
N TRP A 133 0.97 -29.78 -36.92
CA TRP A 133 1.34 -31.12 -36.48
C TRP A 133 0.25 -32.13 -36.84
N ARG A 134 0.65 -33.23 -37.48
CA ARG A 134 -0.22 -34.35 -37.86
C ARG A 134 -0.10 -35.44 -36.79
N ILE A 135 -1.16 -35.63 -36.02
CA ILE A 135 -1.25 -36.65 -34.97
C ILE A 135 -1.99 -37.85 -35.54
N SER A 136 -1.38 -39.04 -35.47
CA SER A 136 -1.94 -40.28 -36.02
C SER A 136 -1.86 -41.40 -34.99
N HIS A 137 -2.95 -42.15 -34.80
CA HIS A 137 -2.95 -43.36 -33.98
C HIS A 137 -2.06 -44.45 -34.59
N ILE A 138 -1.43 -45.28 -33.75
CA ILE A 138 -0.58 -46.40 -34.17
C ILE A 138 -1.10 -47.71 -33.57
N SER A 139 -1.10 -47.85 -32.25
CA SER A 139 -1.63 -49.03 -31.54
C SER A 139 -1.78 -48.79 -30.04
N GLY A 140 -2.84 -49.33 -29.43
CA GLY A 140 -3.13 -49.10 -28.00
C GLY A 140 -3.26 -47.61 -27.67
N LYS A 141 -2.49 -47.11 -26.69
CA LYS A 141 -2.38 -45.67 -26.37
C LYS A 141 -1.25 -44.94 -27.14
N ASN A 142 -0.61 -45.56 -28.14
CA ASN A 142 0.52 -45.00 -28.87
C ASN A 142 0.07 -44.27 -30.15
N TYR A 143 0.67 -43.10 -30.38
CA TYR A 143 0.46 -42.22 -31.52
C TYR A 143 1.81 -41.77 -32.09
N LYS A 144 1.80 -41.40 -33.37
CA LYS A 144 2.88 -40.70 -34.06
C LYS A 144 2.48 -39.22 -34.18
N VAL A 145 3.43 -38.32 -33.93
CA VAL A 145 3.27 -36.86 -34.18
C VAL A 145 4.32 -36.42 -35.18
N VAL A 146 3.89 -35.78 -36.27
CA VAL A 146 4.75 -35.35 -37.41
C VAL A 146 4.52 -33.87 -37.72
N ASN A 147 5.57 -33.11 -38.01
CA ASN A 147 5.43 -31.71 -38.45
C ASN A 147 4.94 -31.63 -39.91
N ALA A 148 4.12 -30.64 -40.24
CA ALA A 148 3.56 -30.51 -41.58
C ALA A 148 4.56 -30.03 -42.64
N ALA A 149 5.51 -29.16 -42.26
CA ALA A 149 6.45 -28.51 -43.18
C ALA A 149 7.61 -29.41 -43.63
N ASP A 150 8.13 -30.26 -42.74
CA ASP A 150 9.31 -31.11 -43.02
C ASP A 150 9.01 -32.63 -42.98
N GLY A 151 7.80 -33.03 -42.56
CA GLY A 151 7.40 -34.44 -42.49
C GLY A 151 8.11 -35.26 -41.39
N LEU A 152 8.89 -34.62 -40.52
CA LEU A 152 9.67 -35.29 -39.49
C LEU A 152 8.84 -35.57 -38.23
N ALA A 153 9.10 -36.71 -37.59
CA ALA A 153 8.41 -37.17 -36.39
C ALA A 153 9.09 -36.70 -35.10
N ILE A 154 8.28 -36.32 -34.11
CA ILE A 154 8.74 -35.96 -32.76
C ILE A 154 9.45 -37.16 -32.14
N THR A 155 10.74 -37.00 -31.84
CA THR A 155 11.65 -38.06 -31.39
C THR A 155 12.27 -37.70 -30.04
N GLY A 156 11.92 -38.46 -29.00
CA GLY A 156 12.41 -38.28 -27.63
C GLY A 156 13.45 -39.33 -27.23
N ASN A 157 14.56 -38.91 -26.62
CA ASN A 157 15.79 -39.70 -26.46
C ASN A 157 16.25 -39.89 -25.00
N GLY A 158 15.31 -40.13 -24.07
CA GLY A 158 15.55 -39.92 -22.64
C GLY A 158 15.41 -38.44 -22.30
N THR A 159 15.96 -37.94 -21.18
CA THR A 159 15.80 -36.55 -20.67
C THR A 159 16.49 -35.44 -21.47
N GLY A 160 16.70 -35.66 -22.78
CA GLY A 160 17.36 -34.72 -23.70
C GLY A 160 16.42 -33.73 -24.40
N MET A 161 16.99 -32.90 -25.26
CA MET A 161 16.25 -32.00 -26.15
C MET A 161 15.42 -32.78 -27.18
N VAL A 162 14.18 -32.38 -27.41
CA VAL A 162 13.26 -33.06 -28.34
C VAL A 162 13.66 -32.74 -29.79
N GLN A 163 14.04 -33.80 -30.52
CA GLN A 163 14.49 -33.73 -31.90
C GLN A 163 13.37 -34.16 -32.87
N LEU A 164 13.48 -33.76 -34.13
CA LEU A 164 12.61 -34.23 -35.22
C LEU A 164 13.43 -35.11 -36.17
N LYS A 165 12.95 -36.31 -36.49
CA LYS A 165 13.65 -37.28 -37.36
C LYS A 165 12.67 -38.04 -38.26
N PRO A 166 13.12 -38.65 -39.38
CA PRO A 166 12.26 -39.51 -40.19
C PRO A 166 11.62 -40.63 -39.36
N TYR A 167 10.36 -40.94 -39.62
CA TYR A 167 9.62 -41.94 -38.84
C TYR A 167 10.03 -43.36 -39.22
N ILE A 168 10.58 -44.09 -38.26
CA ILE A 168 11.04 -45.49 -38.38
C ILE A 168 10.35 -46.42 -37.37
N ALA A 169 9.22 -45.98 -36.79
CA ALA A 169 8.46 -46.70 -35.76
C ALA A 169 9.27 -47.07 -34.48
N ALA A 170 10.35 -46.34 -34.19
CA ALA A 170 11.11 -46.53 -32.95
C ALA A 170 10.29 -46.13 -31.71
N ALA A 171 10.60 -46.71 -30.54
CA ALA A 171 9.93 -46.37 -29.28
C ALA A 171 10.06 -44.88 -28.92
N SER A 172 11.19 -44.26 -29.25
CA SER A 172 11.44 -42.81 -29.15
C SER A 172 10.46 -41.93 -29.94
N GLN A 173 9.73 -42.50 -30.92
CA GLN A 173 8.80 -41.81 -31.81
C GLN A 173 7.32 -42.15 -31.53
N MET A 174 7.06 -42.98 -30.51
CA MET A 174 5.72 -43.31 -30.04
C MET A 174 5.37 -42.45 -28.81
N TRP A 175 4.22 -41.78 -28.87
CA TRP A 175 3.74 -40.86 -27.85
C TRP A 175 2.36 -41.27 -27.35
N GLY A 176 2.14 -41.14 -26.05
CA GLY A 176 0.84 -41.29 -25.39
C GLY A 176 0.35 -39.95 -24.85
N PHE A 177 -0.95 -39.86 -24.63
CA PHE A 177 -1.61 -38.67 -24.12
C PHE A 177 -2.59 -39.01 -23.00
N ASN A 178 -2.44 -38.33 -21.86
CA ASN A 178 -3.47 -38.33 -20.81
C ASN A 178 -4.25 -37.02 -20.89
N GLN A 179 -5.57 -37.09 -20.97
CA GLN A 179 -6.44 -35.91 -20.85
C GLN A 179 -6.51 -35.49 -19.38
N LEU A 180 -6.32 -34.20 -19.10
CA LEU A 180 -6.45 -33.65 -17.75
C LEU A 180 -7.93 -33.46 -17.36
N PRO A 181 -8.28 -33.63 -16.07
CA PRO A 181 -9.65 -33.42 -15.60
C PRO A 181 -10.06 -31.94 -15.71
N PRO A 182 -11.36 -31.61 -15.79
CA PRO A 182 -11.82 -30.21 -15.86
C PRO A 182 -11.38 -29.35 -14.67
N SER A 183 -11.07 -29.94 -13.51
CA SER A 183 -10.49 -29.25 -12.34
C SER A 183 -9.02 -28.83 -12.50
N ASP A 184 -8.29 -29.42 -13.45
CA ASP A 184 -6.95 -29.00 -13.87
C ASP A 184 -6.99 -27.85 -14.89
N THR A 185 -8.19 -27.43 -15.34
CA THR A 185 -8.29 -26.12 -16.00
C THR A 185 -7.91 -25.04 -15.00
N ILE A 186 -7.14 -24.06 -15.45
CA ILE A 186 -6.89 -22.86 -14.66
C ILE A 186 -8.24 -22.19 -14.43
N LYS A 187 -8.79 -22.30 -13.21
CA LYS A 187 -9.77 -21.34 -12.71
C LYS A 187 -9.13 -19.98 -12.89
N ALA A 188 -9.68 -19.18 -13.80
CA ALA A 188 -9.22 -17.84 -14.07
C ALA A 188 -9.48 -16.95 -12.84
N GLY A 189 -8.56 -17.00 -11.87
CA GLY A 189 -8.44 -15.96 -10.85
C GLY A 189 -8.24 -14.65 -11.59
N SER A 190 -9.16 -13.71 -11.40
CA SER A 190 -9.23 -12.49 -12.17
C SER A 190 -7.91 -11.73 -12.09
N PHE A 191 -7.31 -11.51 -13.26
CA PHE A 191 -6.11 -10.70 -13.36
C PHE A 191 -6.46 -9.26 -12.99
N LYS A 192 -5.85 -8.76 -11.92
CA LYS A 192 -6.24 -7.50 -11.28
C LYS A 192 -5.02 -6.82 -10.69
N LEU A 193 -4.89 -5.52 -10.88
CA LEU A 193 -3.96 -4.68 -10.11
C LEU A 193 -4.54 -4.39 -8.71
N ALA A 194 -3.68 -4.04 -7.75
CA ALA A 194 -4.14 -3.47 -6.48
C ALA A 194 -4.95 -2.18 -6.72
N ASN A 195 -6.00 -1.93 -5.94
CA ASN A 195 -6.97 -0.86 -6.18
C ASN A 195 -6.35 0.56 -6.17
N ILE A 196 -5.20 0.75 -5.53
CA ILE A 196 -4.44 2.02 -5.54
C ILE A 196 -3.77 2.34 -6.89
N LEU A 197 -3.61 1.34 -7.77
CA LEU A 197 -2.92 1.46 -9.07
C LEU A 197 -3.93 1.77 -10.19
N GLN A 198 -4.04 3.04 -10.58
CA GLN A 198 -5.09 3.52 -11.48
C GLN A 198 -4.59 4.50 -12.55
N ASN A 199 -5.50 4.88 -13.45
CA ASN A 199 -5.33 6.09 -14.28
C ASN A 199 -5.16 7.34 -13.40
N ASN A 200 -4.51 8.36 -13.93
CA ASN A 200 -4.27 9.66 -13.28
C ASN A 200 -3.41 9.63 -11.99
N MET A 201 -2.78 8.53 -11.60
CA MET A 201 -1.95 8.50 -10.38
C MET A 201 -0.64 9.30 -10.50
N VAL A 202 -0.07 9.73 -9.37
CA VAL A 202 1.35 10.11 -9.29
C VAL A 202 2.12 8.95 -8.66
N ILE A 203 3.26 8.60 -9.25
CA ILE A 203 4.21 7.64 -8.66
C ILE A 203 5.42 8.38 -8.09
N GLN A 204 6.02 7.81 -7.03
CA GLN A 204 7.16 8.42 -6.35
C GLN A 204 8.42 8.35 -7.21
N ARG A 205 8.96 9.52 -7.56
CA ARG A 205 10.28 9.70 -8.17
C ARG A 205 11.40 9.22 -7.26
N ASP A 206 12.57 8.99 -7.84
CA ASP A 206 13.83 8.77 -7.13
C ASP A 206 13.82 7.53 -6.19
N LYS A 207 12.79 6.67 -6.30
CA LYS A 207 12.63 5.36 -5.63
C LYS A 207 12.07 4.33 -6.63
N PRO A 208 12.36 3.02 -6.49
CA PRO A 208 11.74 1.99 -7.34
C PRO A 208 10.22 1.95 -7.14
N PHE A 209 9.48 1.84 -8.24
CA PHE A 209 8.02 1.80 -8.22
C PHE A 209 7.51 0.35 -8.32
N LYS A 210 6.84 -0.14 -7.27
CA LYS A 210 6.21 -1.47 -7.30
C LYS A 210 4.91 -1.45 -8.10
N VAL A 211 4.65 -2.54 -8.81
CA VAL A 211 3.38 -2.87 -9.46
C VAL A 211 2.96 -4.24 -8.94
N TRP A 212 1.78 -4.36 -8.36
CA TRP A 212 1.34 -5.58 -7.68
C TRP A 212 -0.16 -5.81 -7.83
N GLY A 213 -0.59 -7.04 -7.51
CA GLY A 213 -2.00 -7.42 -7.59
C GLY A 213 -2.22 -8.93 -7.46
N THR A 214 -3.28 -9.42 -8.10
CA THR A 214 -3.65 -10.83 -8.14
C THR A 214 -3.73 -11.37 -9.57
N ALA A 215 -3.52 -12.67 -9.71
CA ALA A 215 -3.71 -13.47 -10.90
C ALA A 215 -4.11 -14.90 -10.49
N SER A 216 -4.27 -15.80 -11.45
CA SER A 216 -4.29 -17.24 -11.14
C SER A 216 -2.92 -17.67 -10.57
N PRO A 217 -2.82 -18.68 -9.68
CA PRO A 217 -1.52 -19.11 -9.13
C PRO A 217 -0.51 -19.54 -10.20
N ASN A 218 0.77 -19.24 -9.99
CA ASN A 218 1.89 -19.49 -10.91
C ASN A 218 1.71 -18.90 -12.34
N ALA A 219 0.81 -17.94 -12.53
CA ALA A 219 0.62 -17.24 -13.80
C ALA A 219 1.80 -16.30 -14.08
N LEU A 220 2.27 -16.30 -15.33
CA LEU A 220 3.26 -15.32 -15.80
C LEU A 220 2.57 -13.96 -16.00
N VAL A 221 2.98 -12.97 -15.22
CA VAL A 221 2.55 -11.58 -15.35
C VAL A 221 3.66 -10.80 -16.03
N SER A 222 3.31 -9.97 -17.01
CA SER A 222 4.23 -9.03 -17.64
C SER A 222 3.75 -7.59 -17.48
N VAL A 223 4.69 -6.67 -17.27
CA VAL A 223 4.44 -5.23 -17.08
C VAL A 223 5.39 -4.43 -17.95
N LYS A 224 4.86 -3.51 -18.75
CA LYS A 224 5.63 -2.55 -19.54
C LYS A 224 5.24 -1.13 -19.14
N ALA A 225 6.22 -0.36 -18.69
CA ALA A 225 6.07 1.05 -18.41
C ALA A 225 6.77 1.90 -19.47
N SER A 226 6.10 2.95 -19.94
CA SER A 226 6.59 3.84 -21.01
C SER A 226 7.94 4.49 -20.70
N TRP A 227 8.19 4.84 -19.44
CA TRP A 227 9.47 5.43 -18.98
C TRP A 227 10.60 4.42 -18.75
N ASN A 228 10.33 3.11 -18.78
CA ASN A 228 11.32 2.06 -18.52
C ASN A 228 11.83 1.39 -19.81
N GLY A 229 11.08 1.50 -20.92
CA GLY A 229 11.39 0.86 -22.21
C GLY A 229 11.18 -0.67 -22.21
N SER A 230 11.84 -1.36 -21.28
CA SER A 230 11.81 -2.81 -21.10
C SER A 230 10.49 -3.32 -20.55
N VAL A 231 10.09 -4.52 -21.00
CA VAL A 231 9.08 -5.36 -20.35
C VAL A 231 9.75 -6.04 -19.16
N LEU A 232 9.10 -6.00 -18.00
CA LEU A 232 9.49 -6.75 -16.81
C LEU A 232 8.44 -7.85 -16.57
N SER A 233 8.87 -9.03 -16.15
CA SER A 233 7.97 -10.16 -15.91
C SER A 233 8.21 -10.78 -14.54
N THR A 234 7.15 -11.36 -13.98
CA THR A 234 7.10 -12.00 -12.65
C THR A 234 6.11 -13.15 -12.68
N ARG A 235 6.09 -14.00 -11.64
CA ARG A 235 5.06 -15.03 -11.47
C ARG A 235 4.28 -14.78 -10.19
N SER A 236 2.99 -15.11 -10.21
CA SER A 236 2.17 -15.13 -9.01
C SER A 236 2.51 -16.32 -8.10
N ASP A 237 2.43 -16.10 -6.79
CA ASP A 237 2.61 -17.15 -5.79
C ASP A 237 1.46 -18.17 -5.79
N GLY A 238 1.54 -19.17 -4.89
CA GLY A 238 0.50 -20.19 -4.72
C GLY A 238 -0.86 -19.62 -4.27
N GLY A 239 -0.89 -18.41 -3.71
CA GLY A 239 -2.10 -17.66 -3.37
C GLY A 239 -2.56 -16.68 -4.46
N GLY A 240 -1.90 -16.67 -5.63
CA GLY A 240 -2.20 -15.80 -6.76
C GLY A 240 -1.66 -14.37 -6.66
N LYS A 241 -0.93 -14.01 -5.59
CA LYS A 241 -0.37 -12.65 -5.43
C LYS A 241 0.90 -12.50 -6.26
N TRP A 242 1.11 -11.32 -6.85
CA TRP A 242 2.33 -11.01 -7.60
C TRP A 242 2.79 -9.57 -7.36
N GLN A 243 4.10 -9.34 -7.52
CA GLN A 243 4.67 -8.00 -7.63
C GLN A 243 5.85 -7.97 -8.61
N VAL A 244 6.12 -6.79 -9.17
CA VAL A 244 7.34 -6.47 -9.91
C VAL A 244 7.77 -5.04 -9.58
N ALA A 245 9.07 -4.79 -9.49
CA ALA A 245 9.63 -3.46 -9.22
C ALA A 245 10.17 -2.85 -10.51
N ILE A 246 9.66 -1.67 -10.87
CA ILE A 246 10.18 -0.84 -11.95
C ILE A 246 11.32 0.03 -11.37
N PRO A 247 12.48 0.16 -12.04
CA PRO A 247 13.57 1.03 -11.61
C PRO A 247 13.17 2.46 -11.26
N ALA A 248 13.95 3.08 -10.39
CA ALA A 248 13.77 4.48 -10.00
C ALA A 248 13.99 5.42 -11.20
N VAL A 249 13.23 6.51 -11.23
CA VAL A 249 13.25 7.51 -12.32
C VAL A 249 12.96 8.90 -11.74
N ALA A 250 13.56 9.92 -12.35
CA ALA A 250 13.42 11.32 -11.95
C ALA A 250 12.00 11.87 -12.21
N ALA A 251 11.69 13.01 -11.58
CA ALA A 251 10.44 13.74 -11.81
C ALA A 251 10.16 13.98 -13.30
N ASN A 252 8.93 13.77 -13.75
CA ASN A 252 8.47 14.25 -15.05
C ASN A 252 6.97 14.62 -15.04
N THR A 253 6.65 15.62 -15.86
CA THR A 253 5.32 16.22 -16.00
C THR A 253 4.56 15.70 -17.22
N THR A 254 5.22 14.90 -18.06
CA THR A 254 4.65 14.30 -19.28
C THR A 254 3.79 13.09 -18.91
N PRO A 255 2.51 13.03 -19.30
CA PRO A 255 1.63 11.88 -19.06
C PRO A 255 2.22 10.55 -19.54
N GLN A 256 2.42 9.62 -18.61
CA GLN A 256 2.94 8.29 -18.85
C GLN A 256 1.83 7.23 -18.93
N THR A 257 2.15 6.09 -19.54
CA THR A 257 1.34 4.86 -19.58
C THR A 257 2.07 3.64 -19.01
N LEU A 258 1.29 2.70 -18.49
CA LEU A 258 1.74 1.40 -17.99
C LEU A 258 0.75 0.33 -18.43
N VAL A 259 1.25 -0.77 -19.01
CA VAL A 259 0.43 -1.92 -19.42
C VAL A 259 0.86 -3.14 -18.60
N ALA A 260 -0.10 -3.83 -18.00
CA ALA A 260 0.11 -5.10 -17.30
C ALA A 260 -0.76 -6.19 -17.92
N SER A 261 -0.25 -7.42 -18.06
CA SER A 261 -0.95 -8.50 -18.75
C SER A 261 -0.59 -9.90 -18.22
N VAL A 262 -1.53 -10.83 -18.42
CA VAL A 262 -1.38 -12.28 -18.20
C VAL A 262 -1.90 -13.00 -19.45
N THR A 263 -1.23 -14.06 -19.88
CA THR A 263 -1.63 -14.86 -21.05
C THR A 263 -3.08 -15.36 -20.92
N GLY A 264 -3.91 -15.06 -21.92
CA GLY A 264 -5.32 -15.45 -21.95
C GLY A 264 -6.27 -14.53 -21.17
N GLN A 265 -5.79 -13.38 -20.67
CA GLN A 265 -6.62 -12.32 -20.06
C GLN A 265 -6.46 -10.99 -20.81
N PRO A 266 -7.47 -10.09 -20.75
CA PRO A 266 -7.31 -8.72 -21.22
C PRO A 266 -6.17 -8.00 -20.50
N ALA A 267 -5.39 -7.20 -21.23
CA ALA A 267 -4.34 -6.38 -20.64
C ALA A 267 -4.94 -5.14 -19.92
N VAL A 268 -4.50 -4.89 -18.70
CA VAL A 268 -4.86 -3.69 -17.93
C VAL A 268 -3.92 -2.57 -18.32
N THR A 269 -4.47 -1.48 -18.87
CA THR A 269 -3.70 -0.27 -19.22
C THR A 269 -4.04 0.86 -18.27
N LEU A 270 -3.01 1.40 -17.61
CA LEU A 270 -3.05 2.63 -16.84
C LEU A 270 -2.44 3.78 -17.64
N SER A 271 -3.03 4.97 -17.52
CA SER A 271 -2.73 6.15 -18.34
C SER A 271 -2.77 7.44 -17.52
N ASN A 272 -2.19 8.52 -18.07
CA ASN A 272 -2.04 9.81 -17.39
C ASN A 272 -1.31 9.72 -16.03
N ILE A 273 -0.34 8.79 -15.95
CA ILE A 273 0.52 8.65 -14.78
C ILE A 273 1.55 9.80 -14.80
N LEU A 274 1.81 10.44 -13.66
CA LEU A 274 2.88 11.43 -13.52
C LEU A 274 3.96 10.94 -12.55
N ILE A 275 5.19 11.44 -12.68
CA ILE A 275 6.30 11.05 -11.81
C ILE A 275 6.71 12.25 -10.94
N GLY A 276 6.57 12.12 -9.63
CA GLY A 276 6.67 13.23 -8.69
C GLY A 276 6.80 12.77 -7.24
N ASP A 277 6.39 13.59 -6.26
CA ASP A 277 6.41 13.18 -4.85
C ASP A 277 5.03 12.78 -4.33
N VAL A 278 4.92 11.64 -3.67
CA VAL A 278 3.66 11.09 -3.13
C VAL A 278 3.63 11.21 -1.61
N TRP A 279 2.58 11.80 -1.06
CA TRP A 279 2.40 11.98 0.39
C TRP A 279 1.14 11.27 0.87
N VAL A 280 1.26 10.54 1.99
CA VAL A 280 0.10 9.94 2.68
C VAL A 280 -0.39 10.92 3.74
N CYS A 281 -1.65 11.35 3.62
CA CYS A 281 -2.31 12.30 4.51
C CYS A 281 -3.35 11.55 5.35
N SER A 282 -3.15 11.49 6.67
CA SER A 282 -3.91 10.62 7.57
C SER A 282 -4.26 11.30 8.89
N GLY A 283 -5.14 10.68 9.68
CA GLY A 283 -5.65 11.22 10.94
C GLY A 283 -7.17 11.16 11.00
N GLN A 284 -7.78 12.12 11.71
CA GLN A 284 -9.22 12.11 11.99
C GLN A 284 -10.03 13.12 11.16
N SER A 285 -11.20 13.54 11.70
CA SER A 285 -12.13 14.51 11.12
C SER A 285 -11.44 15.72 10.48
N ASN A 286 -10.53 16.39 11.21
CA ASN A 286 -9.85 17.58 10.70
C ASN A 286 -8.86 17.31 9.55
N MET A 287 -8.40 16.06 9.36
CA MET A 287 -7.69 15.65 8.15
C MET A 287 -8.65 15.35 6.99
N VAL A 288 -9.67 14.51 7.21
CA VAL A 288 -10.55 14.04 6.11
C VAL A 288 -11.48 15.14 5.57
N MET A 289 -11.79 16.16 6.39
CA MET A 289 -12.67 17.26 6.03
C MET A 289 -12.24 18.00 4.76
N ARG A 290 -13.24 18.23 3.90
CA ARG A 290 -13.07 18.64 2.50
C ARG A 290 -12.87 20.15 2.35
N MET A 291 -12.54 20.56 1.13
CA MET A 291 -12.56 21.97 0.74
C MET A 291 -13.98 22.56 0.72
N ASP A 292 -14.93 21.85 0.12
CA ASP A 292 -16.34 22.23 0.05
C ASP A 292 -17.09 21.88 1.36
N ARG A 293 -18.29 22.43 1.54
CA ARG A 293 -19.18 22.16 2.68
C ARG A 293 -19.66 20.71 2.70
N GLU A 294 -19.98 20.20 3.90
CA GLU A 294 -20.44 18.82 4.07
C GLU A 294 -21.63 18.72 5.04
N GLY A 295 -22.68 18.02 4.59
CA GLY A 295 -23.97 17.91 5.28
C GLY A 295 -24.93 19.08 5.02
N THR A 296 -26.15 18.97 5.56
CA THR A 296 -27.20 20.00 5.51
C THR A 296 -27.72 20.30 6.92
N GLY A 297 -28.19 21.52 7.16
CA GLY A 297 -28.70 21.95 8.47
C GLY A 297 -27.68 22.67 9.36
N PHE A 298 -28.07 22.94 10.61
CA PHE A 298 -27.30 23.79 11.54
C PHE A 298 -25.90 23.24 11.84
N TRP A 299 -25.78 21.93 12.06
CA TRP A 299 -24.52 21.24 12.41
C TRP A 299 -23.66 20.80 11.20
N SER A 300 -23.98 21.25 9.98
CA SER A 300 -23.16 20.93 8.80
C SER A 300 -21.76 21.58 8.86
N TYR A 301 -20.73 20.91 8.33
CA TYR A 301 -19.42 21.53 8.16
C TYR A 301 -19.51 22.60 7.05
N LYS A 302 -19.14 23.84 7.36
CA LYS A 302 -19.41 25.02 6.51
C LYS A 302 -18.48 25.17 5.30
N GLY A 303 -17.54 24.25 5.10
CA GLY A 303 -16.44 24.39 4.15
C GLY A 303 -15.28 25.18 4.76
N VAL A 304 -14.23 25.40 3.98
CA VAL A 304 -13.08 26.24 4.40
C VAL A 304 -13.43 27.72 4.27
N GLU A 305 -12.81 28.58 5.08
CA GLU A 305 -12.83 30.03 4.83
C GLU A 305 -12.42 30.35 3.37
N ASN A 306 -13.26 31.12 2.66
CA ASN A 306 -13.06 31.47 1.25
C ASN A 306 -12.94 30.26 0.28
N TYR A 307 -13.58 29.12 0.60
CA TYR A 307 -13.51 27.91 -0.23
C TYR A 307 -13.96 28.13 -1.69
N GLU A 308 -14.93 29.00 -1.95
CA GLU A 308 -15.51 29.20 -3.28
C GLU A 308 -14.49 29.80 -4.27
N ALA A 309 -13.80 30.87 -3.88
CA ALA A 309 -12.75 31.48 -4.70
C ALA A 309 -11.51 30.58 -4.82
N GLU A 310 -11.15 29.87 -3.75
CA GLU A 310 -10.03 28.92 -3.76
C GLU A 310 -10.31 27.71 -4.65
N LEU A 311 -11.55 27.19 -4.67
CA LEU A 311 -11.99 26.15 -5.60
C LEU A 311 -11.99 26.63 -7.06
N ALA A 312 -12.46 27.85 -7.33
CA ALA A 312 -12.42 28.44 -8.68
C ALA A 312 -10.96 28.56 -9.19
N ALA A 313 -10.03 28.87 -8.30
CA ALA A 313 -8.59 28.97 -8.58
C ALA A 313 -7.84 27.61 -8.58
N ALA A 314 -8.47 26.49 -8.22
CA ALA A 314 -7.81 25.20 -7.97
C ALA A 314 -7.40 24.43 -9.25
N GLN A 315 -6.74 25.10 -10.20
CA GLN A 315 -6.30 24.54 -11.49
C GLN A 315 -4.86 24.03 -11.41
N TYR A 316 -4.66 22.82 -10.88
CA TYR A 316 -3.34 22.23 -10.69
C TYR A 316 -3.20 20.88 -11.45
N PRO A 317 -3.03 20.92 -12.79
CA PRO A 317 -2.97 19.72 -13.64
C PRO A 317 -1.73 18.83 -13.44
N GLN A 318 -0.84 19.17 -12.51
CA GLN A 318 0.27 18.32 -12.04
C GLN A 318 0.09 17.81 -10.59
N MET A 319 -0.99 18.22 -9.90
CA MET A 319 -1.38 17.62 -8.62
C MET A 319 -2.44 16.54 -8.85
N ARG A 320 -2.38 15.49 -8.03
CA ARG A 320 -3.31 14.36 -8.04
C ARG A 320 -3.67 13.98 -6.61
N PHE A 321 -4.87 13.47 -6.41
CA PHE A 321 -5.26 12.90 -5.12
C PHE A 321 -6.10 11.64 -5.29
N LEU A 322 -6.03 10.75 -4.30
CA LEU A 322 -6.99 9.68 -4.08
C LEU A 322 -7.38 9.73 -2.60
N THR A 323 -8.68 9.69 -2.32
CA THR A 323 -9.19 9.44 -0.97
C THR A 323 -9.49 7.96 -0.87
N VAL A 324 -8.86 7.27 0.09
CA VAL A 324 -9.17 5.88 0.43
C VAL A 324 -10.57 5.89 1.04
N ALA A 325 -11.49 5.10 0.46
CA ALA A 325 -12.86 5.04 0.96
C ALA A 325 -12.92 4.36 2.34
N ASP A 326 -13.89 4.80 3.15
CA ASP A 326 -14.03 4.42 4.56
C ASP A 326 -14.14 2.90 4.74
N ALA A 327 -13.23 2.32 5.54
CA ALA A 327 -13.24 0.91 5.87
C ALA A 327 -12.60 0.67 7.24
N GLN A 328 -13.08 -0.35 7.95
CA GLN A 328 -12.55 -0.78 9.24
C GLN A 328 -12.43 -2.32 9.27
N ASN A 329 -11.35 -2.83 9.85
CA ASN A 329 -11.16 -4.26 10.12
C ASN A 329 -10.32 -4.43 11.40
N PRO A 330 -10.93 -4.65 12.58
CA PRO A 330 -10.18 -4.79 13.82
C PRO A 330 -9.31 -6.06 13.85
N GLU A 331 -9.64 -7.10 13.08
CA GLU A 331 -9.04 -8.43 13.27
C GLU A 331 -7.69 -8.58 12.59
N ALA A 332 -7.60 -8.26 11.30
CA ALA A 332 -6.36 -8.44 10.52
C ALA A 332 -6.19 -7.37 9.44
N PRO A 333 -4.95 -7.09 8.99
CA PRO A 333 -4.72 -6.16 7.90
C PRO A 333 -5.37 -6.62 6.58
N ASN A 334 -6.03 -5.68 5.88
CA ASN A 334 -6.56 -5.93 4.54
C ASN A 334 -5.42 -6.06 3.52
N ALA A 335 -5.65 -6.86 2.47
CA ALA A 335 -4.68 -7.06 1.39
C ALA A 335 -4.69 -5.93 0.32
N ASP A 336 -5.75 -5.12 0.27
CA ASP A 336 -5.97 -4.05 -0.70
C ASP A 336 -6.91 -2.99 -0.09
N ILE A 337 -6.91 -1.76 -0.59
CA ILE A 337 -7.90 -0.73 -0.20
C ILE A 337 -9.28 -1.05 -0.81
N PRO A 338 -10.39 -0.44 -0.34
CA PRO A 338 -11.68 -0.56 -1.04
C PRO A 338 -11.62 -0.02 -2.47
N ALA A 339 -12.31 -0.69 -3.40
CA ALA A 339 -12.23 -0.42 -4.84
C ALA A 339 -12.92 0.89 -5.30
N SER A 340 -13.51 1.65 -4.38
CA SER A 340 -14.25 2.90 -4.63
C SER A 340 -13.43 4.19 -4.45
N GLY A 341 -12.18 4.09 -3.99
CA GLY A 341 -11.24 5.22 -4.05
C GLY A 341 -10.79 5.48 -5.49
N GLU A 342 -10.71 6.74 -5.92
CA GLU A 342 -10.35 7.12 -7.29
C GLU A 342 -9.24 8.17 -7.33
N TRP A 343 -8.27 8.03 -8.24
CA TRP A 343 -7.24 9.04 -8.50
C TRP A 343 -7.78 10.16 -9.40
N LYS A 344 -7.76 11.40 -8.90
CA LYS A 344 -8.37 12.58 -9.53
C LYS A 344 -7.37 13.72 -9.74
N VAL A 345 -7.55 14.43 -10.84
CA VAL A 345 -6.85 15.69 -11.15
C VAL A 345 -7.35 16.80 -10.24
N VAL A 346 -6.45 17.59 -9.65
CA VAL A 346 -6.82 18.81 -8.90
C VAL A 346 -7.27 19.88 -9.90
N ASN A 347 -8.60 20.01 -10.00
CA ASN A 347 -9.33 21.01 -10.79
C ASN A 347 -10.55 21.50 -9.96
N PRO A 348 -11.25 22.58 -10.35
CA PRO A 348 -12.37 23.13 -9.57
C PRO A 348 -13.52 22.16 -9.27
N ALA A 349 -13.76 21.17 -10.13
CA ALA A 349 -14.82 20.18 -9.94
C ALA A 349 -14.43 19.10 -8.92
N ASN A 350 -13.22 18.54 -9.02
CA ASN A 350 -12.73 17.47 -8.16
C ASN A 350 -12.32 17.96 -6.77
N THR A 351 -11.67 19.13 -6.69
CA THR A 351 -11.06 19.65 -5.46
C THR A 351 -12.07 19.83 -4.33
N LYS A 352 -13.36 20.01 -4.66
CA LYS A 352 -14.50 20.00 -3.73
C LYS A 352 -14.50 18.81 -2.77
N ARG A 353 -14.00 17.65 -3.19
CA ARG A 353 -13.97 16.40 -2.40
C ARG A 353 -12.59 16.03 -1.84
N LEU A 354 -11.57 16.84 -2.08
CA LEU A 354 -10.24 16.66 -1.50
C LEU A 354 -10.21 17.25 -0.08
N SER A 355 -9.54 16.55 0.84
CA SER A 355 -9.13 17.06 2.16
C SER A 355 -8.53 18.46 2.03
N ALA A 356 -9.04 19.42 2.81
CA ALA A 356 -8.56 20.79 2.79
C ALA A 356 -7.09 20.89 3.22
N VAL A 357 -6.72 20.18 4.30
CA VAL A 357 -5.35 20.19 4.84
C VAL A 357 -4.38 19.60 3.82
N ALA A 358 -4.75 18.47 3.18
CA ALA A 358 -3.95 17.87 2.11
C ALA A 358 -3.86 18.76 0.87
N TYR A 359 -4.94 19.42 0.45
CA TYR A 359 -4.95 20.36 -0.66
C TYR A 359 -3.96 21.52 -0.44
N TYR A 360 -4.05 22.21 0.69
CA TYR A 360 -3.16 23.33 0.99
C TYR A 360 -1.71 22.90 1.15
N PHE A 361 -1.47 21.76 1.80
CA PHE A 361 -0.15 21.14 1.88
C PHE A 361 0.44 20.89 0.47
N GLY A 362 -0.27 20.11 -0.34
CA GLY A 362 0.18 19.72 -1.68
C GLY A 362 0.36 20.92 -2.60
N ARG A 363 -0.55 21.91 -2.54
CA ARG A 363 -0.47 23.15 -3.31
C ARG A 363 0.77 23.96 -2.94
N ARG A 364 1.05 24.12 -1.65
CA ARG A 364 2.20 24.88 -1.16
C ARG A 364 3.51 24.20 -1.55
N VAL A 365 3.61 22.87 -1.40
CA VAL A 365 4.77 22.10 -1.85
C VAL A 365 4.95 22.20 -3.37
N HIS A 366 3.93 21.86 -4.15
CA HIS A 366 3.94 21.91 -5.62
C HIS A 366 4.35 23.28 -6.15
N THR A 367 3.75 24.35 -5.61
CA THR A 367 4.02 25.73 -6.05
C THR A 367 5.47 26.16 -5.79
N ALA A 368 6.09 25.65 -4.73
CA ALA A 368 7.47 25.94 -4.39
C ALA A 368 8.49 25.10 -5.20
N ILE A 369 8.29 23.78 -5.31
CA ILE A 369 9.29 22.87 -5.92
C ILE A 369 9.06 22.54 -7.40
N LYS A 370 7.88 22.88 -7.97
CA LYS A 370 7.50 22.65 -9.38
C LYS A 370 7.52 21.17 -9.85
N VAL A 371 7.40 20.23 -8.92
CA VAL A 371 7.30 18.77 -9.17
C VAL A 371 5.84 18.32 -9.02
N PRO A 372 5.33 17.34 -9.78
CA PRO A 372 4.01 16.75 -9.55
C PRO A 372 3.84 16.21 -8.13
N ILE A 373 2.65 16.36 -7.54
CA ILE A 373 2.36 15.90 -6.17
C ILE A 373 1.16 14.95 -6.15
N GLY A 374 1.37 13.76 -5.59
CA GLY A 374 0.31 12.82 -5.25
C GLY A 374 -0.09 12.94 -3.78
N LEU A 375 -1.39 12.97 -3.50
CA LEU A 375 -1.96 13.02 -2.14
C LEU A 375 -2.86 11.80 -1.92
N VAL A 376 -2.41 10.84 -1.10
CA VAL A 376 -3.24 9.69 -0.70
C VAL A 376 -3.86 10.00 0.66
N VAL A 377 -5.15 10.31 0.69
CA VAL A 377 -5.88 10.65 1.92
C VAL A 377 -6.47 9.38 2.52
N ALA A 378 -5.97 8.97 3.69
CA ALA A 378 -6.43 7.81 4.45
C ALA A 378 -6.71 8.25 5.90
N ALA A 379 -7.88 8.83 6.11
CA ALA A 379 -8.29 9.47 7.37
C ALA A 379 -9.79 9.25 7.62
N PHE A 380 -10.22 9.16 8.88
CA PHE A 380 -11.63 8.88 9.23
C PHE A 380 -12.09 9.63 10.48
N GLY A 381 -13.35 10.10 10.53
CA GLY A 381 -13.85 10.92 11.64
C GLY A 381 -13.90 10.19 13.00
N GLY A 382 -13.54 10.89 14.09
CA GLY A 382 -13.71 10.36 15.46
C GLY A 382 -12.84 9.16 15.82
N THR A 383 -11.62 9.07 15.28
CA THR A 383 -10.70 7.95 15.54
C THR A 383 -9.63 8.29 16.57
N ASP A 384 -9.32 7.33 17.44
CA ASP A 384 -8.16 7.37 18.32
C ASP A 384 -6.87 6.87 17.63
N CYS A 385 -5.70 7.28 18.11
CA CYS A 385 -4.38 6.95 17.53
C CYS A 385 -4.07 5.45 17.57
N GLU A 386 -4.60 4.72 18.55
CA GLU A 386 -4.45 3.26 18.63
C GLU A 386 -5.25 2.52 17.55
N GLU A 387 -6.27 3.15 16.95
CA GLU A 387 -6.97 2.60 15.78
C GLU A 387 -6.12 2.64 14.50
N TRP A 388 -5.08 3.48 14.53
CA TRP A 388 -4.09 3.72 13.47
C TRP A 388 -2.71 3.10 13.76
N THR A 389 -2.59 2.31 14.83
CA THR A 389 -1.37 1.56 15.22
C THR A 389 -1.69 0.05 15.26
N SER A 390 -0.74 -0.82 14.90
CA SER A 390 -1.00 -2.26 14.89
C SER A 390 -1.22 -2.85 16.29
N LYS A 391 -2.10 -3.88 16.39
CA LYS A 391 -2.32 -4.66 17.62
C LYS A 391 -1.01 -5.24 18.17
N GLU A 392 -0.10 -5.67 17.29
CA GLU A 392 1.23 -6.20 17.66
C GLU A 392 2.10 -5.15 18.35
N ILE A 393 2.21 -3.95 17.78
CA ILE A 393 3.06 -2.87 18.30
C ILE A 393 2.56 -2.39 19.66
N ILE A 394 1.24 -2.31 19.86
CA ILE A 394 0.64 -1.99 21.16
C ILE A 394 0.85 -3.13 22.17
N ASN A 395 0.70 -4.39 21.78
CA ASN A 395 0.84 -5.53 22.69
C ASN A 395 2.29 -5.85 23.09
N ASN A 396 3.27 -5.43 22.30
CA ASN A 396 4.70 -5.65 22.56
C ASN A 396 5.35 -4.56 23.42
N ASP A 397 4.71 -3.40 23.59
CA ASP A 397 5.13 -2.35 24.53
C ASP A 397 4.32 -2.45 25.85
N PRO A 398 4.95 -2.67 27.02
CA PRO A 398 4.20 -2.84 28.28
C PRO A 398 3.37 -1.62 28.70
N MET A 399 3.79 -0.39 28.38
CA MET A 399 3.03 0.82 28.70
C MET A 399 1.80 0.93 27.79
N LEU A 400 1.98 0.73 26.48
CA LEU A 400 0.88 0.81 25.53
C LEU A 400 -0.11 -0.35 25.72
N LYS A 401 0.38 -1.56 26.00
CA LYS A 401 -0.46 -2.72 26.30
C LYS A 401 -1.37 -2.46 27.49
N ASN A 402 -0.81 -2.01 28.61
CA ASN A 402 -1.56 -1.81 29.86
C ASN A 402 -2.64 -0.72 29.74
N TYR A 403 -2.46 0.25 28.84
CA TYR A 403 -3.42 1.35 28.66
C TYR A 403 -4.40 1.14 27.50
N TYR A 404 -3.93 0.64 26.36
CA TYR A 404 -4.72 0.59 25.12
C TYR A 404 -5.26 -0.80 24.78
N ALA A 405 -4.62 -1.92 25.16
CA ALA A 405 -4.91 -3.25 24.61
C ALA A 405 -6.35 -3.76 24.83
N SER A 406 -7.11 -3.17 25.76
CA SER A 406 -8.52 -3.46 26.02
C SER A 406 -9.49 -2.73 25.08
N ASN A 407 -9.06 -1.73 24.32
CA ASN A 407 -9.91 -0.99 23.38
C ASN A 407 -10.24 -1.89 22.15
N PRO A 408 -11.50 -2.28 21.91
CA PRO A 408 -11.86 -3.17 20.80
C PRO A 408 -11.67 -2.52 19.41
N ARG A 409 -11.35 -1.22 19.35
CA ARG A 409 -11.14 -0.47 18.09
C ARG A 409 -9.68 -0.47 17.60
N ILE A 410 -8.72 -1.00 18.38
CA ILE A 410 -7.29 -1.00 18.02
C ILE A 410 -7.06 -1.54 16.61
N ALA A 411 -6.15 -0.89 15.90
CA ALA A 411 -5.72 -1.20 14.53
C ALA A 411 -6.83 -1.19 13.46
N ARG A 412 -8.11 -0.90 13.76
CA ARG A 412 -9.18 -1.13 12.76
C ARG A 412 -9.03 -0.30 11.49
N PHE A 413 -8.48 0.91 11.58
CA PHE A 413 -8.21 1.78 10.43
C PHE A 413 -6.79 1.63 9.87
N TYR A 414 -5.80 1.34 10.74
CA TYR A 414 -4.48 0.85 10.32
C TYR A 414 -4.62 -0.34 9.37
N ASN A 415 -5.35 -1.37 9.78
CA ASN A 415 -5.58 -2.60 9.02
C ASN A 415 -6.29 -2.35 7.69
N ALA A 416 -7.30 -1.48 7.66
CA ALA A 416 -8.22 -1.38 6.54
C ALA A 416 -7.92 -0.26 5.54
N MET A 417 -7.30 0.84 5.97
CA MET A 417 -7.07 2.03 5.14
C MET A 417 -5.58 2.35 4.94
N LEU A 418 -4.72 2.09 5.94
CA LEU A 418 -3.28 2.42 5.85
C LEU A 418 -2.42 1.25 5.37
N TYR A 419 -2.47 0.09 6.03
CA TYR A 419 -1.62 -1.07 5.74
C TYR A 419 -1.67 -1.53 4.28
N PRO A 420 -2.82 -1.50 3.57
CA PRO A 420 -2.84 -1.84 2.14
C PRO A 420 -1.97 -0.93 1.25
N LEU A 421 -1.59 0.27 1.73
CA LEU A 421 -0.73 1.22 1.02
C LEU A 421 0.77 0.89 1.15
N LYS A 422 1.16 -0.08 1.99
CA LYS A 422 2.57 -0.41 2.33
C LYS A 422 3.51 -0.66 1.14
N ASP A 423 2.96 -1.05 -0.01
CA ASP A 423 3.74 -1.33 -1.22
C ASP A 423 3.93 -0.09 -2.12
N MET A 424 3.31 1.04 -1.79
CA MET A 424 3.64 2.31 -2.41
C MET A 424 5.03 2.80 -1.99
N ALA A 425 5.87 3.17 -2.96
CA ALA A 425 6.94 4.11 -2.68
C ALA A 425 6.32 5.50 -2.43
N ILE A 426 6.72 6.17 -1.35
CA ILE A 426 6.22 7.50 -0.95
C ILE A 426 7.36 8.43 -0.49
N LYS A 427 7.05 9.72 -0.40
CA LYS A 427 7.94 10.79 0.07
C LYS A 427 7.93 10.93 1.59
N GLY A 428 6.76 10.79 2.23
CA GLY A 428 6.55 10.96 3.66
C GLY A 428 5.07 11.04 4.05
N PHE A 429 4.83 11.35 5.32
CA PHE A 429 3.49 11.37 5.94
C PHE A 429 3.08 12.76 6.42
N VAL A 430 1.77 13.01 6.40
CA VAL A 430 1.10 14.16 7.00
C VAL A 430 0.00 13.67 7.94
N TRP A 431 -0.01 14.12 9.21
CA TRP A 431 -0.88 13.59 10.27
C TRP A 431 -1.65 14.71 11.00
N TYR A 432 -2.98 14.63 11.07
CA TYR A 432 -3.79 15.51 11.92
C TYR A 432 -4.77 14.67 12.73
N GLN A 433 -4.37 14.37 13.97
CA GLN A 433 -5.18 13.68 14.96
C GLN A 433 -4.78 14.11 16.38
N GLY A 434 -5.72 13.90 17.30
CA GLY A 434 -5.48 13.90 18.74
C GLY A 434 -6.71 14.27 19.55
N GLU A 435 -7.71 14.90 18.92
CA GLU A 435 -8.90 15.43 19.59
C GLU A 435 -9.63 14.35 20.40
N ASN A 436 -9.78 13.16 19.85
CA ASN A 436 -10.46 12.05 20.53
C ASN A 436 -9.63 11.47 21.71
N ASN A 437 -8.29 11.61 21.64
CA ASN A 437 -7.35 11.19 22.67
C ASN A 437 -7.05 12.26 23.75
N VAL A 438 -7.69 13.44 23.73
CA VAL A 438 -7.45 14.49 24.76
C VAL A 438 -7.75 13.99 26.19
N GLY A 439 -8.61 12.98 26.33
CA GLY A 439 -8.89 12.30 27.60
C GLY A 439 -7.76 11.40 28.13
N ASN A 440 -6.77 11.02 27.31
CA ASN A 440 -5.72 10.07 27.72
C ASN A 440 -4.89 10.60 28.90
N GLU A 441 -4.70 9.79 29.95
CA GLU A 441 -3.86 10.12 31.12
C GLU A 441 -3.03 8.91 31.59
N PRO A 442 -1.76 9.09 31.99
CA PRO A 442 -0.97 10.31 31.83
C PRO A 442 -0.77 10.65 30.34
N LYS A 443 -0.78 11.95 30.01
CA LYS A 443 -0.68 12.43 28.62
C LYS A 443 0.54 11.88 27.85
N SER A 444 1.61 11.47 28.53
CA SER A 444 2.76 10.75 27.99
C SER A 444 2.39 9.46 27.24
N ASN A 445 1.28 8.79 27.56
CA ASN A 445 0.82 7.60 26.86
C ASN A 445 0.51 7.90 25.39
N TYR A 446 -0.04 9.09 25.10
CA TYR A 446 -0.29 9.54 23.72
C TYR A 446 1.02 9.85 22.97
N THR A 447 2.02 10.43 23.66
CA THR A 447 3.36 10.66 23.10
C THR A 447 4.05 9.33 22.75
N ALA A 448 4.04 8.36 23.67
CA ALA A 448 4.59 7.02 23.45
C ALA A 448 3.87 6.29 22.30
N LEU A 449 2.53 6.37 22.26
CA LEU A 449 1.70 5.76 21.22
C LEU A 449 2.01 6.36 19.84
N ASN A 450 2.13 7.69 19.71
CA ASN A 450 2.48 8.32 18.44
C ASN A 450 3.91 7.94 17.99
N ILE A 451 4.87 7.85 18.92
CA ILE A 451 6.24 7.39 18.60
C ILE A 451 6.22 5.93 18.12
N ALA A 452 5.42 5.07 18.74
CA ALA A 452 5.22 3.68 18.32
C ALA A 452 4.52 3.59 16.95
N MET A 453 3.50 4.41 16.71
CA MET A 453 2.80 4.54 15.43
C MET A 453 3.75 4.97 14.30
N VAL A 454 4.56 6.01 14.51
CA VAL A 454 5.54 6.50 13.52
C VAL A 454 6.57 5.42 13.18
N LYS A 455 7.07 4.68 14.18
CA LYS A 455 7.94 3.50 13.97
C LYS A 455 7.24 2.40 13.18
N ASN A 456 5.99 2.07 13.54
CA ASN A 456 5.19 1.04 12.87
C ASN A 456 4.95 1.37 11.40
N TRP A 457 4.56 2.61 11.08
CA TRP A 457 4.27 3.05 9.72
C TRP A 457 5.54 3.03 8.85
N ARG A 458 6.63 3.62 9.35
CA ARG A 458 7.95 3.58 8.70
C ARG A 458 8.42 2.15 8.39
N SER A 459 8.20 1.23 9.33
CA SER A 459 8.54 -0.19 9.19
C SER A 459 7.74 -0.87 8.07
N ILE A 460 6.41 -0.71 8.00
CA ILE A 460 5.61 -1.38 6.95
C ILE A 460 5.86 -0.82 5.55
N PHE A 461 6.18 0.47 5.41
CA PHE A 461 6.62 1.08 4.15
C PHE A 461 8.10 0.78 3.82
N ALA A 462 8.79 -0.02 4.65
CA ALA A 462 10.19 -0.42 4.53
C ALA A 462 11.20 0.75 4.43
N ASP A 463 10.87 1.91 5.02
CA ASP A 463 11.69 3.12 4.98
C ASP A 463 11.64 3.87 6.32
N ASN A 464 12.61 3.56 7.17
CA ASN A 464 12.80 4.18 8.48
C ASN A 464 13.22 5.66 8.42
N THR A 465 13.40 6.24 7.23
CA THR A 465 13.78 7.63 7.01
C THR A 465 12.63 8.51 6.51
N LEU A 466 11.41 7.98 6.35
CA LEU A 466 10.25 8.77 5.90
C LEU A 466 9.98 9.95 6.85
N PRO A 467 9.97 11.20 6.34
CA PRO A 467 9.50 12.37 7.05
C PRO A 467 8.07 12.21 7.56
N PHE A 468 7.78 12.80 8.72
CA PHE A 468 6.48 12.70 9.38
C PHE A 468 6.09 14.06 9.96
N TYR A 469 5.17 14.75 9.29
CA TYR A 469 4.75 16.09 9.69
C TYR A 469 3.34 16.07 10.26
N TYR A 470 3.15 16.68 11.42
CA TYR A 470 1.90 16.56 12.16
C TYR A 470 1.46 17.89 12.77
N THR A 471 0.23 17.94 13.26
CA THR A 471 -0.35 19.14 13.86
C THR A 471 -0.36 19.09 15.38
N GLN A 472 -0.11 20.23 16.02
CA GLN A 472 -0.69 20.49 17.34
C GLN A 472 -2.22 20.58 17.22
N LEU A 473 -2.98 20.35 18.30
CA LEU A 473 -4.41 20.63 18.28
C LEU A 473 -4.69 22.14 18.26
N SER A 474 -5.55 22.55 17.32
CA SER A 474 -6.11 23.89 17.22
C SER A 474 -6.89 24.29 18.48
N ALA A 475 -7.29 25.54 18.56
CA ALA A 475 -8.14 26.04 19.64
C ALA A 475 -9.64 25.76 19.41
N TYR A 476 -10.31 25.23 20.42
CA TYR A 476 -11.77 25.22 20.58
C TYR A 476 -12.08 25.19 22.08
N ASN A 477 -13.27 25.63 22.49
CA ASN A 477 -13.72 25.56 23.88
C ASN A 477 -14.51 24.25 24.11
N GLN A 478 -14.12 23.45 25.10
CA GLN A 478 -14.76 22.17 25.42
C GLN A 478 -15.91 22.29 26.44
N GLY A 479 -16.08 23.47 27.04
CA GLY A 479 -17.01 23.72 28.13
C GLY A 479 -16.29 23.85 29.48
N GLY A 480 -16.04 25.10 29.89
CA GLY A 480 -15.37 25.44 31.15
C GLY A 480 -14.35 26.56 30.94
N ASN A 481 -14.09 27.37 31.97
CA ASN A 481 -13.22 28.54 31.83
C ASN A 481 -11.72 28.21 31.81
N ASP A 482 -11.33 27.08 32.42
CA ASP A 482 -9.92 26.73 32.69
C ASP A 482 -9.62 25.24 32.39
N TYR A 483 -10.05 24.72 31.24
CA TYR A 483 -9.85 23.30 30.88
C TYR A 483 -8.38 23.00 30.48
N VAL A 484 -7.56 22.73 31.49
CA VAL A 484 -6.13 22.39 31.37
C VAL A 484 -5.80 21.15 30.50
N PRO A 485 -6.64 20.10 30.37
CA PRO A 485 -6.27 18.88 29.64
C PRO A 485 -5.83 19.07 28.19
N ILE A 486 -6.42 19.98 27.41
CA ILE A 486 -5.94 20.20 26.03
C ILE A 486 -4.58 20.91 26.00
N ALA A 487 -4.28 21.79 26.96
CA ALA A 487 -2.96 22.43 27.05
C ALA A 487 -1.86 21.39 27.37
N ARG A 488 -2.11 20.49 28.32
CA ARG A 488 -1.24 19.32 28.60
C ARG A 488 -1.14 18.38 27.39
N PHE A 489 -2.21 18.24 26.60
CA PHE A 489 -2.18 17.45 25.37
C PHE A 489 -1.35 18.12 24.26
N ARG A 490 -1.41 19.44 24.12
CA ARG A 490 -0.55 20.22 23.22
C ARG A 490 0.93 20.13 23.60
N GLU A 491 1.26 20.03 24.90
CA GLU A 491 2.61 19.71 25.39
C GLU A 491 3.03 18.28 25.02
N ALA A 492 2.17 17.28 25.28
CA ALA A 492 2.42 15.90 24.88
C ALA A 492 2.58 15.72 23.35
N GLN A 493 1.96 16.60 22.55
CA GLN A 493 2.19 16.69 21.10
C GLN A 493 3.54 17.34 20.74
N VAL A 494 4.02 18.34 21.48
CA VAL A 494 5.36 18.92 21.27
C VAL A 494 6.45 17.86 21.47
N SER A 495 6.37 17.09 22.56
CA SER A 495 7.35 16.05 22.93
C SER A 495 7.47 14.89 21.92
N ILE A 496 6.56 14.75 20.96
CA ILE A 496 6.70 13.76 19.87
C ILE A 496 7.85 14.15 18.93
N MET A 497 8.18 15.44 18.76
CA MET A 497 9.28 15.89 17.88
C MET A 497 10.65 15.39 18.32
N ASP A 498 10.86 15.20 19.62
CA ASP A 498 12.16 14.88 20.22
C ASP A 498 12.66 13.47 19.85
N PHE A 499 11.78 12.60 19.35
CA PHE A 499 12.14 11.25 18.88
C PHE A 499 13.00 11.25 17.59
N ASP A 500 12.69 12.12 16.63
CA ASP A 500 13.46 12.26 15.38
C ASP A 500 13.37 13.71 14.87
N PRO A 501 13.99 14.67 15.59
CA PRO A 501 13.89 16.11 15.29
C PRO A 501 14.57 16.50 13.98
N GLY A 502 15.23 15.56 13.28
CA GLY A 502 15.67 15.73 11.90
C GLY A 502 14.50 15.65 10.93
N ARG A 503 13.75 14.54 10.97
CA ARG A 503 12.75 14.17 9.93
C ARG A 503 11.30 14.44 10.35
N MET A 504 11.03 14.60 11.64
CA MET A 504 9.74 15.03 12.15
C MET A 504 9.63 16.56 12.21
N GLY A 505 8.41 17.05 12.37
CA GLY A 505 8.13 18.47 12.58
C GLY A 505 6.65 18.74 12.79
N MET A 506 6.34 19.65 13.72
CA MET A 506 4.99 19.99 14.11
C MET A 506 4.55 21.33 13.49
N ALA A 507 3.32 21.41 13.00
CA ALA A 507 2.62 22.65 12.72
C ALA A 507 1.89 23.12 14.00
N VAL A 508 2.25 24.31 14.50
CA VAL A 508 1.49 25.00 15.55
C VAL A 508 0.23 25.60 14.91
N THR A 509 -0.92 25.37 15.53
CA THR A 509 -2.27 25.63 14.99
C THR A 509 -3.19 26.37 15.98
N VAL A 510 -2.69 26.72 17.16
CA VAL A 510 -3.50 27.32 18.26
C VAL A 510 -4.22 28.61 17.85
N ASP A 511 -3.70 29.34 16.85
CA ASP A 511 -4.28 30.56 16.29
C ASP A 511 -5.19 30.33 15.06
N ALA A 512 -5.44 29.06 14.69
CA ALA A 512 -6.26 28.59 13.57
C ALA A 512 -7.46 27.74 14.06
N GLY A 513 -7.96 28.06 15.26
CA GLY A 513 -9.11 27.43 15.89
C GLY A 513 -10.39 28.29 15.87
N GLN A 514 -11.53 27.72 16.24
CA GLN A 514 -12.81 28.43 16.37
C GLN A 514 -13.49 28.10 17.72
N TRP A 515 -13.99 29.14 18.41
CA TRP A 515 -14.42 29.05 19.82
C TRP A 515 -15.49 27.98 20.06
N LEU A 516 -16.50 27.89 19.18
CA LEU A 516 -17.60 26.92 19.26
C LEU A 516 -17.42 25.69 18.37
N ASP A 517 -16.31 25.56 17.62
CA ASP A 517 -16.17 24.52 16.61
C ASP A 517 -14.78 23.84 16.62
N ILE A 518 -14.78 22.59 17.09
CA ILE A 518 -13.67 21.63 17.04
C ILE A 518 -13.19 21.36 15.60
N HIS A 519 -14.03 21.61 14.60
CA HIS A 519 -13.78 21.35 13.17
C HIS A 519 -13.40 22.61 12.37
N SER A 520 -12.87 23.64 13.04
CA SER A 520 -12.35 24.92 12.53
C SER A 520 -12.22 25.03 11.00
N THR A 521 -12.95 25.98 10.40
CA THR A 521 -12.90 26.27 8.96
C THR A 521 -11.56 26.91 8.51
N ILE A 522 -10.68 27.28 9.45
CA ILE A 522 -9.39 27.96 9.22
C ILE A 522 -8.29 26.97 8.79
N LYS A 523 -8.57 26.10 7.82
CA LYS A 523 -7.70 24.95 7.46
C LYS A 523 -6.48 25.33 6.59
N LYS A 524 -6.49 26.51 5.95
CA LYS A 524 -5.38 27.01 5.12
C LYS A 524 -4.03 27.12 5.85
N PRO A 525 -3.89 27.85 6.98
CA PRO A 525 -2.63 27.94 7.70
C PRO A 525 -2.12 26.59 8.20
N VAL A 526 -3.01 25.63 8.49
CA VAL A 526 -2.61 24.28 8.91
C VAL A 526 -1.84 23.56 7.80
N GLY A 527 -2.43 23.45 6.61
CA GLY A 527 -1.78 22.82 5.45
C GLY A 527 -0.53 23.58 4.98
N ASP A 528 -0.57 24.91 4.99
CA ASP A 528 0.60 25.76 4.69
C ASP A 528 1.77 25.48 5.66
N ARG A 529 1.52 25.39 6.98
CA ARG A 529 2.57 25.16 8.00
C ARG A 529 3.12 23.73 7.99
N LEU A 530 2.29 22.74 7.68
CA LEU A 530 2.75 21.37 7.39
C LEU A 530 3.66 21.34 6.15
N ALA A 531 3.33 22.12 5.11
CA ALA A 531 4.18 22.24 3.93
C ALA A 531 5.48 23.02 4.20
N PHE A 532 5.49 24.01 5.09
CA PHE A 532 6.72 24.68 5.50
C PHE A 532 7.71 23.72 6.18
N ASN A 533 7.21 22.81 7.03
CA ASN A 533 8.01 21.72 7.59
C ASN A 533 8.64 20.86 6.48
N ALA A 534 7.85 20.42 5.50
CA ALA A 534 8.36 19.66 4.35
C ALA A 534 9.39 20.45 3.51
N LEU A 535 9.09 21.70 3.16
CA LEU A 535 9.97 22.54 2.34
C LEU A 535 11.32 22.77 3.01
N HIS A 536 11.34 23.04 4.32
CA HIS A 536 12.58 23.22 5.06
C HIS A 536 13.35 21.89 5.24
N LYS A 537 12.68 20.83 5.73
CA LYS A 537 13.33 19.61 6.24
C LYS A 537 13.45 18.47 5.22
N THR A 538 12.50 18.33 4.30
CA THR A 538 12.54 17.32 3.22
C THR A 538 13.19 17.85 1.95
N TYR A 539 12.96 19.13 1.62
CA TYR A 539 13.41 19.74 0.37
C TYR A 539 14.59 20.71 0.53
N GLY A 540 15.12 20.89 1.74
CA GLY A 540 16.34 21.67 1.99
C GLY A 540 16.19 23.19 1.80
N LEU A 541 14.97 23.71 1.66
CA LEU A 541 14.71 25.14 1.48
C LEU A 541 14.77 25.89 2.82
N THR A 542 15.97 25.99 3.39
CA THR A 542 16.24 26.53 4.74
C THR A 542 15.83 28.00 4.93
N GLN A 543 15.61 28.73 3.84
CA GLN A 543 15.02 30.07 3.85
C GLN A 543 13.54 30.05 4.29
N VAL A 544 12.80 28.98 4.00
CA VAL A 544 11.41 28.80 4.46
C VAL A 544 11.43 28.55 5.96
N LYS A 545 10.76 29.39 6.75
CA LYS A 545 10.60 29.17 8.20
C LYS A 545 9.38 28.32 8.46
N TYR A 546 9.48 27.44 9.47
CA TYR A 546 8.47 26.43 9.79
C TYR A 546 8.04 26.41 11.26
N ARG A 547 8.82 27.05 12.15
CA ARG A 547 8.43 27.31 13.55
C ARG A 547 8.21 28.80 13.78
N GLY A 548 7.30 29.13 14.69
CA GLY A 548 7.26 30.43 15.34
C GLY A 548 8.08 30.45 16.64
N PRO A 549 7.98 31.52 17.45
CA PRO A 549 8.70 31.66 18.71
C PRO A 549 8.55 30.42 19.63
N ASN A 550 9.65 29.79 20.02
CA ASN A 550 9.67 28.56 20.81
C ASN A 550 10.90 28.49 21.75
N SER A 551 11.00 27.45 22.59
CA SER A 551 12.05 27.30 23.63
C SER A 551 12.25 28.57 24.48
N PRO A 552 11.23 29.00 25.26
CA PRO A 552 11.35 30.16 26.15
C PRO A 552 12.51 30.02 27.14
N THR A 553 13.29 31.08 27.30
CA THR A 553 14.29 31.23 28.37
C THR A 553 13.92 32.44 29.23
N LEU A 554 13.92 32.28 30.55
CA LEU A 554 13.46 33.29 31.50
C LEU A 554 14.65 34.02 32.17
N ALA A 555 14.56 35.34 32.21
CA ALA A 555 15.31 36.20 33.13
C ALA A 555 14.32 37.11 33.89
N GLN A 556 14.68 37.61 35.07
CA GLN A 556 13.83 38.57 35.79
C GLN A 556 14.63 39.67 36.47
N THR A 557 13.95 40.79 36.73
CA THR A 557 14.39 41.91 37.56
C THR A 557 13.34 42.16 38.64
N ASP A 558 13.58 43.13 39.52
CA ASP A 558 12.66 43.55 40.58
C ASP A 558 11.25 43.92 40.06
N ASN A 559 11.15 44.37 38.79
CA ASN A 559 9.91 44.93 38.23
C ASN A 559 9.31 44.11 37.08
N ALA A 560 10.08 43.21 36.44
CA ALA A 560 9.62 42.52 35.25
C ALA A 560 10.27 41.13 35.05
N VAL A 561 9.55 40.25 34.35
CA VAL A 561 10.08 39.01 33.79
C VAL A 561 10.31 39.23 32.29
N THR A 562 11.47 38.84 31.79
CA THR A 562 11.83 38.90 30.37
C THR A 562 12.00 37.50 29.82
N LEU A 563 11.34 37.21 28.69
CA LEU A 563 11.47 35.94 27.97
C LEU A 563 12.14 36.15 26.61
N THR A 564 13.15 35.33 26.33
CA THR A 564 13.77 35.18 25.00
C THR A 564 13.40 33.84 24.39
N PHE A 565 13.42 33.73 23.06
CA PHE A 565 12.88 32.60 22.30
C PHE A 565 13.75 32.28 21.08
N LYS A 566 13.77 31.02 20.66
CA LYS A 566 14.22 30.60 19.33
C LYS A 566 13.16 30.98 18.28
N ASP A 567 13.60 31.11 17.02
CA ASP A 567 12.75 31.41 15.84
C ASP A 567 11.89 32.71 15.94
N ALA A 568 12.23 33.62 16.85
CA ALA A 568 11.46 34.82 17.17
C ALA A 568 11.91 36.11 16.45
N LYS A 569 12.56 36.00 15.28
CA LYS A 569 12.93 37.17 14.48
C LYS A 569 11.68 37.98 14.12
N GLY A 570 11.69 39.30 14.33
CA GLY A 570 10.54 40.15 14.03
C GLY A 570 9.27 39.82 14.82
N LEU A 571 9.43 39.41 16.09
CA LEU A 571 8.35 39.14 17.04
C LEU A 571 7.32 40.29 17.05
N LYS A 572 6.04 39.95 16.86
CA LYS A 572 4.91 40.90 16.76
C LYS A 572 3.61 40.27 17.27
N ALA A 573 2.64 41.08 17.67
CA ALA A 573 1.30 40.59 17.99
C ALA A 573 0.46 40.34 16.72
N LYS A 574 -0.51 39.40 16.76
CA LYS A 574 -1.26 38.93 15.59
C LYS A 574 -2.12 40.02 14.93
N LYS A 575 -2.72 40.91 15.73
CA LYS A 575 -3.45 42.10 15.27
C LYS A 575 -2.58 43.36 15.12
N GLY A 576 -1.26 43.23 15.27
CA GLY A 576 -0.33 44.36 15.27
C GLY A 576 -0.12 44.97 16.66
N GLY A 577 0.84 45.90 16.74
CA GLY A 577 1.34 46.41 18.02
C GLY A 577 2.17 45.38 18.79
N THR A 578 2.47 45.71 20.05
CA THR A 578 3.41 44.96 20.91
C THR A 578 2.76 44.29 22.12
N LYS A 579 1.51 44.59 22.44
CA LYS A 579 0.88 44.26 23.73
C LYS A 579 -0.06 43.05 23.66
N ASN A 580 0.06 42.15 24.63
CA ASN A 580 -0.89 41.07 24.90
C ASN A 580 -1.31 41.10 26.39
N THR A 581 -2.61 41.16 26.65
CA THR A 581 -3.22 41.16 27.99
C THR A 581 -3.97 39.86 28.29
N GLY A 582 -3.82 38.87 27.41
CA GLY A 582 -4.77 37.78 27.24
C GLY A 582 -4.24 36.40 27.60
N ASP A 583 -2.98 36.12 27.25
CA ASP A 583 -2.52 34.74 27.10
C ASP A 583 -1.45 34.33 28.12
N PHE A 584 -0.82 35.30 28.79
CA PHE A 584 0.28 35.09 29.73
C PHE A 584 -0.23 34.98 31.16
N TYR A 585 0.32 34.00 31.89
CA TYR A 585 0.06 33.77 33.31
C TYR A 585 1.39 33.58 34.03
N VAL A 586 1.52 34.15 35.23
CA VAL A 586 2.73 34.08 36.06
C VAL A 586 2.39 33.49 37.42
N ALA A 587 3.31 32.73 38.03
CA ALA A 587 3.15 32.20 39.38
C ALA A 587 4.28 32.63 40.30
N GLU A 588 3.92 32.95 41.55
CA GLU A 588 4.85 33.14 42.66
C GLU A 588 5.18 31.78 43.32
N ALA A 589 6.04 31.78 44.35
CA ALA A 589 6.39 30.57 45.11
C ALA A 589 5.19 29.80 45.71
N ASN A 590 4.02 30.43 45.82
CA ASN A 590 2.76 29.80 46.21
C ASN A 590 2.13 28.91 45.13
N LYS A 591 2.71 28.86 43.91
CA LYS A 591 2.25 28.11 42.74
C LYS A 591 0.89 28.53 42.15
N ILE A 592 0.31 29.65 42.61
CA ILE A 592 -0.94 30.20 42.09
C ILE A 592 -0.63 31.02 40.84
N PHE A 593 -1.26 30.67 39.72
CA PHE A 593 -1.11 31.42 38.47
C PHE A 593 -2.07 32.60 38.41
N VAL A 594 -1.54 33.80 38.20
CA VAL A 594 -2.31 35.03 37.95
C VAL A 594 -2.07 35.53 36.52
N LYS A 595 -3.11 36.09 35.91
CA LYS A 595 -3.06 36.60 34.54
C LYS A 595 -2.18 37.86 34.46
N ALA A 596 -1.32 37.95 33.45
CA ALA A 596 -0.32 39.02 33.33
C ALA A 596 -0.40 39.72 31.97
N THR A 597 0.08 40.98 31.94
CA THR A 597 0.25 41.73 30.69
C THR A 597 1.69 41.62 30.20
N ALA A 598 1.83 41.25 28.94
CA ALA A 598 3.09 41.11 28.22
C ALA A 598 3.22 42.18 27.13
N ASN A 599 4.41 42.72 26.94
CA ASN A 599 4.74 43.66 25.87
C ASN A 599 5.98 43.17 25.12
N ILE A 600 6.01 43.36 23.81
CA ILE A 600 7.20 43.11 23.00
C ILE A 600 8.10 44.34 23.06
N ILE A 601 9.32 44.18 23.56
CA ILE A 601 10.34 45.23 23.68
C ILE A 601 11.67 44.62 23.19
N ASP A 602 12.33 45.28 22.24
CA ASP A 602 13.61 44.86 21.65
C ASP A 602 13.66 43.39 21.18
N GLY A 603 12.54 42.91 20.62
CA GLY A 603 12.37 41.52 20.15
C GLY A 603 12.18 40.48 21.25
N LYS A 604 12.09 40.89 22.52
CA LYS A 604 11.85 40.04 23.70
C LYS A 604 10.41 40.23 24.18
N VAL A 605 9.88 39.27 24.95
CA VAL A 605 8.63 39.47 25.69
C VAL A 605 8.96 39.95 27.10
N VAL A 606 8.41 41.09 27.49
CA VAL A 606 8.56 41.68 28.83
C VAL A 606 7.20 41.69 29.53
N ILE A 607 7.11 40.97 30.64
CA ILE A 607 5.92 40.81 31.48
C ILE A 607 6.13 41.62 32.76
N THR A 608 5.25 42.58 33.02
CA THR A 608 5.33 43.37 34.28
C THR A 608 4.95 42.47 35.47
N LYS A 609 5.77 42.48 36.54
CA LYS A 609 5.44 41.75 37.78
C LYS A 609 4.14 42.31 38.39
N PRO A 610 3.19 41.47 38.84
CA PRO A 610 2.06 41.92 39.67
C PRO A 610 2.56 42.59 40.96
N LYS A 611 1.75 43.49 41.55
CA LYS A 611 2.04 44.07 42.86
C LYS A 611 1.46 43.19 43.98
N PRO A 612 2.18 43.00 45.11
CA PRO A 612 3.54 43.46 45.38
C PRO A 612 4.57 42.67 44.57
N ASN A 613 5.62 43.34 44.10
CA ASN A 613 6.58 42.78 43.15
C ASN A 613 7.41 41.63 43.75
N ARG A 614 6.89 40.41 43.67
CA ARG A 614 7.54 39.17 44.13
C ARG A 614 8.23 38.45 42.99
N ASP A 615 9.07 37.48 43.32
CA ASP A 615 9.71 36.64 42.31
C ASP A 615 8.76 35.64 41.66
N ILE A 616 8.86 35.59 40.34
CA ILE A 616 8.07 34.71 39.50
C ILE A 616 8.87 33.43 39.29
N VAL A 617 8.27 32.29 39.65
CA VAL A 617 8.88 30.96 39.59
C VAL A 617 8.43 30.14 38.39
N SER A 618 7.35 30.54 37.71
CA SER A 618 6.93 30.00 36.41
C SER A 618 6.14 31.02 35.59
N VAL A 619 6.21 30.87 34.27
CA VAL A 619 5.34 31.55 33.31
C VAL A 619 4.68 30.50 32.42
N ARG A 620 3.40 30.73 32.08
CA ARG A 620 2.61 29.97 31.12
C ARG A 620 2.11 30.89 30.01
N TYR A 621 2.02 30.36 28.78
CA TYR A 621 1.50 31.09 27.61
C TYR A 621 0.50 30.23 26.83
N THR A 622 -0.71 30.74 26.62
CA THR A 622 -1.84 30.04 25.94
C THR A 622 -2.15 28.65 26.52
N TRP A 623 -1.92 28.49 27.83
CA TRP A 623 -2.03 27.23 28.56
C TRP A 623 -3.47 26.88 28.99
N TYR A 624 -4.40 26.98 28.04
CA TYR A 624 -5.84 26.75 28.21
C TYR A 624 -6.50 26.48 26.85
N ASP A 625 -7.81 26.22 26.82
CA ASP A 625 -8.55 25.78 25.63
C ASP A 625 -8.35 26.69 24.41
N PHE A 626 -8.66 27.98 24.56
CA PHE A 626 -8.76 28.93 23.46
C PHE A 626 -8.09 30.28 23.78
N PRO A 627 -6.99 30.67 23.10
CA PRO A 627 -6.25 31.88 23.41
C PRO A 627 -7.00 33.15 22.98
N THR A 628 -6.52 34.33 23.39
CA THR A 628 -7.05 35.57 22.80
C THR A 628 -6.62 35.71 21.33
N ASP A 629 -7.38 36.46 20.55
CA ASP A 629 -7.15 36.62 19.11
C ASP A 629 -5.93 37.49 18.74
N ASN A 630 -5.16 37.95 19.74
CA ASN A 630 -3.93 38.72 19.58
C ASN A 630 -2.68 37.97 20.10
N THR A 631 -2.57 36.68 19.78
CA THR A 631 -1.38 35.85 20.05
C THR A 631 -0.09 36.46 19.47
N PHE A 632 1.07 36.03 19.95
CA PHE A 632 2.36 36.45 19.41
C PHE A 632 2.82 35.55 18.25
N GLN A 633 3.57 36.12 17.31
CA GLN A 633 4.08 35.46 16.11
C GLN A 633 5.42 36.09 15.66
N ASN A 634 6.20 35.41 14.83
CA ASN A 634 7.43 35.97 14.23
C ASN A 634 7.13 36.78 12.95
N SER A 635 8.19 37.28 12.28
CA SER A 635 8.11 38.04 11.04
C SER A 635 7.25 37.35 9.98
N ASP A 636 7.40 36.04 9.86
CA ASP A 636 6.85 35.15 8.85
C ASP A 636 5.39 34.75 9.11
N GLY A 637 4.80 35.20 10.22
CA GLY A 637 3.41 34.89 10.58
C GLY A 637 3.23 33.51 11.21
N LEU A 638 4.30 32.95 11.80
CA LEU A 638 4.27 31.68 12.50
C LEU A 638 4.05 31.93 14.00
N PRO A 639 3.01 31.33 14.61
CA PRO A 639 2.59 31.61 15.97
C PRO A 639 3.60 31.12 17.00
N MET A 640 3.67 31.81 18.13
CA MET A 640 4.38 31.37 19.33
C MET A 640 3.80 30.04 19.82
N GLU A 641 4.68 29.11 20.14
CA GLU A 641 4.32 27.78 20.63
C GLU A 641 3.75 27.87 22.05
N PRO A 642 2.57 27.27 22.35
CA PRO A 642 2.05 27.21 23.71
C PRO A 642 3.04 26.54 24.67
N PHE A 643 3.25 27.11 25.86
CA PHE A 643 4.26 26.63 26.79
C PHE A 643 3.90 26.82 28.26
N ARG A 644 4.64 26.11 29.12
CA ARG A 644 4.80 26.36 30.54
C ARG A 644 6.27 26.26 30.94
N LEU A 645 6.63 26.81 32.10
CA LEU A 645 7.97 26.70 32.71
C LEU A 645 7.98 25.92 34.04
N ASP A 646 6.81 25.49 34.51
CA ASP A 646 6.65 24.65 35.70
C ASP A 646 6.67 23.16 35.38
N ALA A 647 7.16 22.37 36.34
CA ALA A 647 7.19 20.91 36.32
C ALA A 647 6.24 20.28 37.36
N TRP A 648 5.21 21.01 37.78
CA TRP A 648 4.23 20.60 38.80
C TRP A 648 2.77 20.67 38.30
#